data_AF-A0A142YDL9-F1
#
_entry.id   AF-A0A142YDL9-F1
#
_cell.length_a   1.000
_cell.length_b   1.000
_cell.length_c   1.000
_cell.angle_alpha   90.00
_cell.angle_beta   90.00
_cell.angle_gamma   90.00
#
_symmetry.space_group_name_H-M   'P 1'
#
loop_
_entity.id
_entity.type
_entity.pdbx_description
1 polymer ?
#
loop_
_entity_poly.entity_id
_entity_poly.type
_entity_poly.pdbx_seq_one_letter_code
_entity_poly.pdbx_strand_id
1 'polypeptide(L)'
;MDGLRAAGMGIVLGLGSLIVGEAFGQGGAGRGTPVVRWIGQDGKDFVGPHNRVEPSDVQDVHIAIAGLDPRREVTFVDLLAVGGDPSQWQYNADSFSWKAALVREKGSPRADLYIEPSTFTAPRKHEMTIRYDDGREHKLTIQGRKVDPGLRMPGAEMKATWAGQDGRDAVGPGASVGPDGLQDVHIRLTGVSKAVPIKAIRIDGPEGAKWESHINPEMLPACEFRMDPAKPGEGDLFFQPTRDLGGKSIAIRFLYANDTGDRATVASRRIDPKRRMPDLPAASVRMAEARAKWLGQDGADVVGPGDVHVAISGLDAPRDLAGAVLTDSSRGSWVFQAPGNDQLKSSTEWGGAEALAVRPGATSGSFDLYFPPYRDESDATFTLRMIARDGRSTFARFPGGRCDPDKRLPAPDASRRAAKPGDDLQKLVDQGGTVSLAPGTYRLTRPLTLNKPVVLTAAPGATLVFSHPAGEPPWTAAIKIHKGRTTLEGFAIRFEGAIRWDQQVGYGPAIIGTSDDRDSNPWERKTGIVIARLDIEGPASDDPSRWTDAVRVMRFTNANGGRVEGNRLLGGPIEFFNGPWSFVDNTFRGVPAKTRSNSSIAGHFVNDVVVRGNRVKAEPLGKVWRFLALTHMAWNATVEDNVVEGVGEMDDDGVPRVNAPEIMLTECYRIGYEGAVRAVSPDGLLIRIGERQGEPIRAGQVAAILTGPAAGTFRRLSQPIDQTTILLDAPIPKETTAVSIVDGMSGLRYAGNTVDIRGSSTSYGLILPGNQFGTVVENNHFLGGAEGLTATACASESPIHWGWSRCPAMGVVVRGNTFEDVREGLRVSVAHDPKHIRFSSGRVYMSATVEDNVIRWTDPFLRKTAAARAAGKSGDRPLLGVVVGEPHSRDPRELRVAAARNALDAPSGRRPGPSLVVRAAELNSQPTRDKNSELPRAETRPAPGATKGGGR
;
A
#
# COMPACT_ATOMS: atom_id res chain seq x y z
N MET A 1 8.98 -1.61 -17.99
CA MET A 1 10.26 -2.11 -17.47
C MET A 1 10.18 -3.62 -17.54
N ASP A 2 10.66 -4.16 -18.66
CA ASP A 2 10.56 -5.57 -19.04
C ASP A 2 11.69 -6.38 -18.42
N GLY A 3 11.43 -7.66 -18.13
CA GLY A 3 12.52 -8.61 -17.88
C GLY A 3 12.17 -9.93 -17.19
N LEU A 4 11.12 -10.65 -17.58
CA LEU A 4 10.99 -12.08 -17.26
C LEU A 4 10.84 -12.86 -18.57
N ARG A 5 11.99 -13.29 -19.12
CA ARG A 5 12.06 -14.32 -20.15
C ARG A 5 12.55 -15.62 -19.51
N ALA A 6 11.79 -16.67 -19.77
CA ALA A 6 12.13 -18.06 -19.49
C ALA A 6 13.42 -18.46 -20.25
N ALA A 7 14.35 -19.07 -19.53
CA ALA A 7 15.45 -19.83 -20.11
C ALA A 7 15.35 -21.26 -19.59
N GLY A 8 14.91 -22.17 -20.46
CA GLY A 8 15.11 -23.61 -20.28
C GLY A 8 16.59 -23.91 -20.49
N MET A 9 17.27 -24.37 -19.45
CA MET A 9 18.65 -24.84 -19.52
C MET A 9 18.68 -26.31 -19.13
N GLY A 10 18.96 -27.16 -20.12
CA GLY A 10 19.32 -28.56 -19.89
C GLY A 10 20.68 -28.62 -19.20
N ILE A 11 20.74 -29.32 -18.07
CA ILE A 11 21.98 -29.56 -17.34
C ILE A 11 22.68 -30.77 -17.97
N VAL A 12 23.84 -30.52 -18.57
CA VAL A 12 24.86 -31.54 -18.87
C VAL A 12 25.73 -31.70 -17.62
N LEU A 13 25.63 -32.85 -16.94
CA LEU A 13 26.49 -33.20 -15.83
C LEU A 13 27.85 -33.68 -16.35
N GLY A 14 28.89 -32.88 -16.14
CA GLY A 14 30.29 -33.32 -16.23
C GLY A 14 30.71 -33.94 -14.90
N LEU A 15 30.82 -35.27 -14.86
CA LEU A 15 31.36 -36.03 -13.72
C LEU A 15 32.90 -36.05 -13.78
N GLY A 16 33.53 -35.32 -12.86
CA GLY A 16 34.93 -35.53 -12.48
C GLY A 16 35.00 -36.33 -11.19
N SER A 17 35.21 -37.64 -11.29
CA SER A 17 35.35 -38.53 -10.12
C SER A 17 36.80 -38.51 -9.61
N LEU A 18 37.01 -38.00 -8.39
CA LEU A 18 38.17 -38.33 -7.57
C LEU A 18 37.80 -39.52 -6.68
N ILE A 19 38.38 -40.68 -7.00
CA ILE A 19 38.24 -41.92 -6.24
C ILE A 19 39.20 -41.85 -5.05
N VAL A 20 38.65 -41.86 -3.83
CA VAL A 20 39.36 -42.34 -2.64
C VAL A 20 38.64 -43.60 -2.19
N GLY A 21 39.32 -44.73 -2.38
CA GLY A 21 38.80 -46.05 -2.08
C GLY A 21 38.89 -46.39 -0.60
N GLU A 22 37.77 -46.84 -0.05
CA GLU A 22 37.76 -47.91 0.94
C GLU A 22 36.85 -49.03 0.44
N ALA A 23 37.42 -50.22 0.38
CA ALA A 23 36.85 -51.40 -0.23
C ALA A 23 35.69 -51.97 0.63
N PHE A 24 34.47 -51.91 0.11
CA PHE A 24 33.42 -52.85 0.50
C PHE A 24 33.54 -54.09 -0.40
N GLY A 25 33.83 -55.23 0.20
CA GLY A 25 33.96 -56.51 -0.48
C GLY A 25 32.74 -56.84 -1.35
N GLN A 26 33.02 -57.36 -2.54
CA GLN A 26 32.03 -58.02 -3.39
C GLN A 26 31.42 -59.20 -2.65
N GLY A 27 30.14 -59.10 -2.31
CA GLY A 27 29.33 -60.20 -1.82
C GLY A 27 27.95 -60.15 -2.47
N GLY A 28 27.70 -61.09 -3.39
CA GLY A 28 26.38 -61.64 -3.76
C GLY A 28 25.27 -60.69 -4.18
N ALA A 29 24.77 -60.87 -5.41
CA ALA A 29 23.44 -60.45 -5.82
C ALA A 29 22.35 -61.20 -5.02
N GLY A 30 22.10 -60.76 -3.78
CA GLY A 30 20.98 -61.18 -2.95
C GLY A 30 19.92 -60.08 -2.88
N ARG A 31 18.64 -60.46 -2.87
CA ARG A 31 17.52 -59.61 -2.47
C ARG A 31 17.76 -59.13 -1.03
N GLY A 32 18.50 -58.05 -0.86
CA GLY A 32 18.78 -57.46 0.45
C GLY A 32 17.68 -56.50 0.86
N THR A 33 17.29 -56.53 2.13
CA THR A 33 16.53 -55.44 2.75
C THR A 33 17.37 -54.16 2.71
N PRO A 34 16.84 -53.01 2.27
CA PRO A 34 17.60 -51.77 2.25
C PRO A 34 18.13 -51.42 3.65
N VAL A 35 19.34 -50.87 3.70
CA VAL A 35 19.98 -50.38 4.92
C VAL A 35 20.29 -48.89 4.75
N VAL A 36 20.17 -48.15 5.85
CA VAL A 36 20.32 -46.68 5.87
C VAL A 36 21.39 -46.27 6.86
N ARG A 37 22.18 -45.27 6.50
CA ARG A 37 23.26 -44.73 7.34
C ARG A 37 23.20 -43.20 7.37
N TRP A 38 23.19 -42.65 8.58
CA TRP A 38 23.19 -41.21 8.79
C TRP A 38 24.61 -40.69 8.59
N ILE A 39 24.81 -39.85 7.58
CA ILE A 39 26.09 -39.19 7.31
C ILE A 39 26.19 -37.90 8.12
N GLY A 40 25.10 -37.14 8.17
CA GLY A 40 25.06 -35.80 8.77
C GLY A 40 25.14 -34.74 7.68
N GLN A 41 25.63 -33.55 8.01
CA GLN A 41 25.78 -32.45 7.05
C GLN A 41 27.18 -32.50 6.44
N ASP A 42 27.26 -32.66 5.12
CA ASP A 42 28.51 -32.93 4.38
C ASP A 42 28.79 -31.96 3.21
N GLY A 43 28.20 -30.76 3.27
CA GLY A 43 28.42 -29.70 2.29
C GLY A 43 27.57 -29.83 1.04
N LYS A 44 26.38 -30.43 1.12
CA LYS A 44 25.39 -30.53 0.05
C LYS A 44 24.12 -29.76 0.41
N ASP A 45 23.43 -29.24 -0.60
CA ASP A 45 22.21 -28.45 -0.48
C ASP A 45 21.38 -28.62 -1.76
N PHE A 46 20.24 -29.28 -1.61
CA PHE A 46 19.29 -29.65 -2.66
C PHE A 46 17.85 -29.27 -2.31
N VAL A 47 17.53 -29.19 -1.01
CA VAL A 47 16.18 -28.94 -0.52
C VAL A 47 16.16 -27.84 0.53
N GLY A 48 14.96 -27.43 0.91
CA GLY A 48 14.70 -26.41 1.92
C GLY A 48 13.54 -26.82 2.82
N PRO A 49 13.20 -26.02 3.85
CA PRO A 49 12.13 -26.31 4.80
C PRO A 49 10.74 -25.99 4.21
N HIS A 50 10.48 -26.50 3.02
CA HIS A 50 9.25 -26.29 2.26
C HIS A 50 8.95 -27.49 1.36
N ASN A 51 7.74 -27.53 0.80
CA ASN A 51 7.26 -28.61 -0.05
C ASN A 51 7.74 -28.52 -1.53
N ARG A 52 8.90 -27.92 -1.78
CA ARG A 52 9.55 -27.81 -3.09
C ARG A 52 11.00 -28.31 -3.03
N VAL A 53 11.53 -28.83 -4.14
CA VAL A 53 12.94 -29.23 -4.27
C VAL A 53 13.72 -28.02 -4.76
N GLU A 54 14.10 -27.16 -3.83
CA GLU A 54 14.86 -25.93 -4.07
C GLU A 54 15.87 -25.77 -2.92
N PRO A 55 17.15 -25.43 -3.18
CA PRO A 55 18.19 -25.28 -2.16
C PRO A 55 17.96 -24.07 -1.24
N SER A 56 18.49 -24.11 -0.01
CA SER A 56 18.27 -23.11 1.05
C SER A 56 19.53 -22.36 1.52
N ASP A 57 20.68 -22.64 0.92
CA ASP A 57 22.05 -22.31 1.35
C ASP A 57 22.47 -22.93 2.71
N VAL A 58 21.62 -23.75 3.33
CA VAL A 58 21.94 -24.56 4.52
C VAL A 58 22.32 -25.96 4.07
N GLN A 59 23.30 -26.56 4.73
CA GLN A 59 23.68 -27.92 4.42
C GLN A 59 22.57 -28.90 4.79
N ASP A 60 22.12 -29.66 3.80
CA ASP A 60 21.22 -30.77 4.00
C ASP A 60 21.85 -31.85 4.87
N VAL A 61 21.00 -32.54 5.61
CA VAL A 61 21.34 -33.81 6.22
C VAL A 61 21.34 -34.89 5.16
N HIS A 62 22.50 -35.51 5.00
CA HIS A 62 22.71 -36.63 4.11
C HIS A 62 22.49 -37.98 4.83
N ILE A 63 21.66 -38.82 4.21
CA ILE A 63 21.41 -40.21 4.58
C ILE A 63 21.77 -41.10 3.38
N ALA A 64 22.78 -41.95 3.55
CA ALA A 64 23.17 -42.92 2.53
C ALA A 64 22.30 -44.17 2.63
N ILE A 65 21.76 -44.62 1.49
CA ILE A 65 20.91 -45.79 1.35
C ILE A 65 21.64 -46.84 0.51
N ALA A 66 21.67 -48.09 0.97
CA ALA A 66 22.22 -49.22 0.23
C ALA A 66 21.27 -50.41 0.25
N GLY A 67 21.46 -51.35 -0.68
CA GLY A 67 20.59 -52.54 -0.80
C GLY A 67 19.25 -52.25 -1.47
N LEU A 68 19.15 -51.16 -2.24
CA LEU A 68 17.98 -50.90 -3.08
C LEU A 68 17.91 -51.92 -4.23
N ASP A 69 16.71 -52.25 -4.70
CA ASP A 69 16.54 -53.14 -5.86
C ASP A 69 16.98 -52.40 -7.14
N PRO A 70 18.08 -52.81 -7.79
CA PRO A 70 18.59 -52.14 -8.99
C PRO A 70 17.67 -52.29 -10.21
N ARG A 71 16.65 -53.16 -10.16
CA ARG A 71 15.69 -53.35 -11.26
C ARG A 71 14.42 -52.50 -11.11
N ARG A 72 14.31 -51.71 -10.04
CA ARG A 72 13.08 -50.99 -9.66
C ARG A 72 13.37 -49.52 -9.40
N GLU A 73 12.43 -48.67 -9.78
CA GLU A 73 12.47 -47.26 -9.44
C GLU A 73 11.91 -47.03 -8.03
N VAL A 74 12.57 -46.16 -7.26
CA VAL A 74 12.02 -45.69 -5.97
C VAL A 74 11.04 -44.58 -6.31
N THR A 75 9.77 -44.81 -6.05
CA THR A 75 8.70 -43.86 -6.37
C THR A 75 8.33 -42.99 -5.19
N PHE A 76 8.75 -43.34 -3.97
CA PHE A 76 8.43 -42.57 -2.78
C PHE A 76 9.40 -42.87 -1.64
N VAL A 77 9.78 -41.83 -0.91
CA VAL A 77 10.43 -41.97 0.40
C VAL A 77 9.71 -41.05 1.38
N ASP A 78 9.36 -41.58 2.55
CA ASP A 78 8.89 -40.81 3.70
C ASP A 78 9.90 -40.94 4.82
N LEU A 79 10.24 -39.82 5.46
CA LEU A 79 11.08 -39.82 6.64
C LEU A 79 10.37 -39.00 7.72
N LEU A 80 9.95 -39.67 8.79
CA LEU A 80 9.27 -39.06 9.92
C LEU A 80 10.22 -39.04 11.12
N ALA A 81 10.47 -37.87 11.68
CA ALA A 81 11.17 -37.77 12.96
C ALA A 81 10.26 -38.18 14.12
N VAL A 82 10.78 -39.03 15.01
CA VAL A 82 10.08 -39.54 16.20
C VAL A 82 10.80 -39.06 17.46
N GLY A 83 10.13 -38.19 18.22
CA GLY A 83 10.66 -37.51 19.41
C GLY A 83 11.10 -36.06 19.14
N GLY A 84 10.75 -35.15 20.04
CA GLY A 84 10.87 -33.69 19.83
C GLY A 84 9.73 -33.14 18.97
N ASP A 85 9.94 -31.98 18.33
CA ASP A 85 8.97 -31.40 17.40
C ASP A 85 8.80 -32.30 16.16
N PRO A 86 7.56 -32.68 15.80
CA PRO A 86 7.33 -33.57 14.66
C PRO A 86 7.79 -32.90 13.36
N SER A 87 8.64 -33.58 12.61
CA SER A 87 9.13 -33.13 11.30
C SER A 87 9.06 -34.29 10.31
N GLN A 88 8.61 -34.03 9.09
CA GLN A 88 8.44 -35.06 8.07
C GLN A 88 8.97 -34.56 6.73
N TRP A 89 9.72 -35.42 6.05
CA TRP A 89 10.29 -35.14 4.73
C TRP A 89 9.86 -36.21 3.73
N GLN A 90 9.49 -35.78 2.53
CA GLN A 90 8.98 -36.67 1.50
C GLN A 90 9.63 -36.44 0.15
N TYR A 91 10.07 -37.54 -0.47
CA TYR A 91 10.47 -37.58 -1.88
C TYR A 91 9.29 -38.06 -2.73
N ASN A 92 9.02 -37.33 -3.82
CA ASN A 92 8.03 -37.67 -4.85
C ASN A 92 6.60 -37.93 -4.32
N ALA A 93 6.12 -37.04 -3.43
CA ALA A 93 4.75 -37.02 -2.93
C ALA A 93 4.13 -35.62 -3.00
N ASP A 94 2.86 -35.52 -3.37
CA ASP A 94 2.09 -34.26 -3.33
C ASP A 94 1.51 -34.05 -1.92
N SER A 95 2.31 -33.46 -1.05
CA SER A 95 1.94 -33.18 0.35
C SER A 95 2.46 -31.82 0.83
N PHE A 96 2.05 -31.44 2.04
CA PHE A 96 2.56 -30.25 2.74
C PHE A 96 3.81 -30.53 3.58
N SER A 97 4.33 -31.76 3.57
CA SER A 97 5.59 -32.11 4.23
C SER A 97 6.77 -31.43 3.51
N TRP A 98 7.90 -31.27 4.20
CA TRP A 98 9.12 -30.75 3.56
C TRP A 98 9.59 -31.74 2.50
N LYS A 99 10.22 -31.27 1.42
CA LYS A 99 10.73 -32.19 0.39
C LYS A 99 12.04 -32.82 0.84
N ALA A 100 12.25 -34.05 0.38
CA ALA A 100 13.55 -34.70 0.36
C ALA A 100 14.02 -34.83 -1.09
N ALA A 101 15.34 -34.73 -1.30
CA ALA A 101 15.96 -35.02 -2.59
C ALA A 101 16.59 -36.40 -2.54
N LEU A 102 16.24 -37.27 -3.49
CA LEU A 102 16.86 -38.57 -3.67
C LEU A 102 17.79 -38.51 -4.88
N VAL A 103 19.08 -38.71 -4.65
CA VAL A 103 20.11 -38.81 -5.70
C VAL A 103 20.43 -40.28 -5.91
N ARG A 104 20.00 -40.82 -7.04
CA ARG A 104 20.20 -42.23 -7.40
C ARG A 104 20.50 -42.36 -8.88
N GLU A 105 21.64 -42.94 -9.23
CA GLU A 105 21.89 -43.36 -10.60
C GLU A 105 20.93 -44.49 -11.00
N LYS A 106 20.40 -44.42 -12.22
CA LYS A 106 19.45 -45.42 -12.73
C LYS A 106 20.05 -46.82 -12.62
N GLY A 107 19.33 -47.71 -11.94
CA GLY A 107 19.76 -49.09 -11.73
C GLY A 107 20.81 -49.30 -10.63
N SER A 108 21.16 -48.27 -9.86
CA SER A 108 22.08 -48.42 -8.73
C SER A 108 21.40 -49.05 -7.51
N PRO A 109 22.04 -49.99 -6.78
CA PRO A 109 21.56 -50.46 -5.48
C PRO A 109 21.85 -49.48 -4.33
N ARG A 110 22.40 -48.30 -4.64
CA ARG A 110 22.74 -47.23 -3.68
C ARG A 110 22.06 -45.93 -4.09
N ALA A 111 21.68 -45.13 -3.11
CA ALA A 111 21.14 -43.79 -3.30
C ALA A 111 21.49 -42.91 -2.09
N ASP A 112 21.50 -41.61 -2.30
CA ASP A 112 21.71 -40.61 -1.25
C ASP A 112 20.43 -39.81 -1.09
N LEU A 113 19.94 -39.72 0.15
CA LEU A 113 18.77 -38.93 0.50
C LEU A 113 19.21 -37.70 1.26
N TYR A 114 18.78 -36.54 0.80
CA TYR A 114 19.06 -35.24 1.39
C TYR A 114 17.77 -34.62 1.93
N ILE A 115 17.84 -34.14 3.17
CA ILE A 115 16.73 -33.47 3.86
C ILE A 115 17.24 -32.20 4.54
N GLU A 116 16.41 -31.15 4.53
CA GLU A 116 16.71 -29.95 5.30
C GLU A 116 16.69 -30.26 6.81
N PRO A 117 17.69 -29.84 7.60
CA PRO A 117 17.66 -29.99 9.07
C PRO A 117 16.48 -29.21 9.69
N SER A 118 15.77 -29.80 10.65
CA SER A 118 14.76 -29.06 11.40
C SER A 118 15.37 -28.23 12.54
N THR A 119 14.54 -27.41 13.20
CA THR A 119 14.92 -26.64 14.40
C THR A 119 15.37 -27.50 15.58
N PHE A 120 15.08 -28.80 15.57
CA PHE A 120 15.48 -29.74 16.62
C PHE A 120 16.89 -30.29 16.36
N THR A 121 17.85 -29.86 17.16
CA THR A 121 19.28 -30.12 16.91
C THR A 121 19.83 -31.37 17.60
N ALA A 122 19.13 -31.93 18.59
CA ALA A 122 19.61 -33.08 19.34
C ALA A 122 19.43 -34.41 18.56
N PRO A 123 20.24 -35.46 18.85
CA PRO A 123 20.03 -36.78 18.27
C PRO A 123 18.60 -37.30 18.51
N ARG A 124 17.95 -37.79 17.46
CA ARG A 124 16.59 -38.36 17.53
C ARG A 124 16.36 -39.49 16.54
N LYS A 125 15.36 -40.33 16.82
CA LYS A 125 14.97 -41.45 15.96
C LYS A 125 14.20 -40.91 14.74
N HIS A 126 14.38 -41.52 13.59
CA HIS A 126 13.56 -41.31 12.41
C HIS A 126 13.03 -42.64 11.89
N GLU A 127 11.81 -42.64 11.42
CA GLU A 127 11.14 -43.76 10.75
C GLU A 127 11.07 -43.46 9.26
N MET A 128 11.69 -44.32 8.46
CA MET A 128 11.77 -44.17 7.01
C MET A 128 10.92 -45.23 6.32
N THR A 129 10.11 -44.83 5.36
CA THR A 129 9.42 -45.73 4.43
C THR A 129 9.94 -45.50 3.02
N ILE A 130 10.40 -46.55 2.33
CA ILE A 130 10.81 -46.51 0.92
C ILE A 130 9.82 -47.36 0.13
N ARG A 131 9.24 -46.83 -0.96
CA ARG A 131 8.32 -47.55 -1.84
C ARG A 131 8.86 -47.58 -3.28
N TYR A 132 8.73 -48.74 -3.91
CA TYR A 132 9.07 -48.93 -5.32
C TYR A 132 7.86 -48.76 -6.24
N ASP A 133 8.14 -48.66 -7.54
CA ASP A 133 7.14 -48.66 -8.63
C ASP A 133 6.19 -49.86 -8.64
N ASP A 134 6.62 -51.03 -8.14
CA ASP A 134 5.79 -52.23 -8.00
C ASP A 134 4.97 -52.29 -6.71
N GLY A 135 4.95 -51.20 -5.93
CA GLY A 135 4.18 -51.05 -4.70
C GLY A 135 4.81 -51.67 -3.46
N ARG A 136 5.95 -52.37 -3.59
CA ARG A 136 6.66 -52.95 -2.44
C ARG A 136 7.24 -51.85 -1.55
N GLU A 137 7.12 -52.03 -0.24
CA GLU A 137 7.63 -51.09 0.76
C GLU A 137 8.70 -51.72 1.67
N HIS A 138 9.63 -50.88 2.12
CA HIS A 138 10.52 -51.17 3.23
C HIS A 138 10.37 -50.09 4.30
N LYS A 139 10.22 -50.51 5.55
CA LYS A 139 10.17 -49.63 6.72
C LYS A 139 11.42 -49.82 7.55
N LEU A 140 12.09 -48.73 7.85
CA LEU A 140 13.39 -48.69 8.50
C LEU A 140 13.36 -47.69 9.64
N THR A 141 14.21 -47.91 10.63
CA THR A 141 14.47 -46.95 11.69
C THR A 141 15.91 -46.50 11.60
N ILE A 142 16.15 -45.20 11.72
CA ILE A 142 17.50 -44.63 11.78
C ILE A 142 17.65 -43.71 12.97
N GLN A 143 18.77 -43.85 13.69
CA GLN A 143 19.14 -42.92 14.74
C GLN A 143 19.89 -41.75 14.11
N GLY A 144 19.25 -40.57 14.10
CA GLY A 144 19.89 -39.33 13.70
C GLY A 144 20.88 -38.86 14.76
N ARG A 145 21.86 -38.06 14.31
CA ARG A 145 22.86 -37.41 15.16
C ARG A 145 22.54 -35.92 15.30
N LYS A 146 23.38 -35.21 16.08
CA LYS A 146 23.29 -33.76 16.19
C LYS A 146 23.45 -33.13 14.81
N VAL A 147 22.58 -32.17 14.50
CA VAL A 147 22.62 -31.33 13.28
C VAL A 147 22.61 -29.87 13.68
N ASP A 148 23.10 -29.02 12.79
CA ASP A 148 23.07 -27.58 12.95
C ASP A 148 22.25 -26.96 11.80
N PRO A 149 21.01 -26.53 12.07
CA PRO A 149 20.16 -25.87 11.08
C PRO A 149 20.66 -24.47 10.67
N GLY A 150 21.77 -24.00 11.24
CA GLY A 150 22.49 -22.81 10.78
C GLY A 150 23.82 -23.12 10.07
N LEU A 151 24.15 -24.39 9.80
CA LEU A 151 25.39 -24.72 9.09
C LEU A 151 25.26 -24.42 7.60
N ARG A 152 25.82 -23.28 7.20
CA ARG A 152 25.79 -22.78 5.81
C ARG A 152 26.66 -23.63 4.88
N MET A 153 26.35 -23.57 3.59
CA MET A 153 27.22 -24.11 2.54
C MET A 153 28.62 -23.47 2.60
N PRO A 154 29.70 -24.24 2.35
CA PRO A 154 31.05 -23.68 2.34
C PRO A 154 31.15 -22.46 1.41
N GLY A 155 31.63 -21.32 1.93
CA GLY A 155 31.71 -20.05 1.20
C GLY A 155 30.47 -19.15 1.29
N ALA A 156 29.36 -19.65 1.83
CA ALA A 156 28.13 -18.90 2.11
C ALA A 156 27.98 -18.49 3.58
N GLU A 157 29.04 -18.62 4.38
CA GLU A 157 29.07 -18.22 5.79
C GLU A 157 28.95 -16.69 5.93
N MET A 158 28.09 -16.25 6.83
CA MET A 158 28.03 -14.83 7.16
C MET A 158 29.29 -14.38 7.89
N LYS A 159 29.87 -13.28 7.42
CA LYS A 159 31.03 -12.63 8.03
C LYS A 159 30.67 -11.22 8.47
N ALA A 160 31.25 -10.81 9.58
CA ALA A 160 31.07 -9.49 10.16
C ALA A 160 32.41 -8.74 10.27
N THR A 161 32.44 -7.50 9.79
CA THR A 161 33.61 -6.63 9.87
C THR A 161 33.24 -5.34 10.60
N TRP A 162 34.00 -5.00 11.63
CA TRP A 162 33.77 -3.80 12.42
C TRP A 162 34.19 -2.55 11.66
N ALA A 163 33.25 -1.62 11.41
CA ALA A 163 33.53 -0.31 10.84
C ALA A 163 33.64 0.78 11.92
N GLY A 164 32.93 0.63 13.04
CA GLY A 164 32.96 1.60 14.16
C GLY A 164 31.99 2.76 13.92
N GLN A 165 32.33 3.96 14.40
CA GLN A 165 31.53 5.17 14.20
C GLN A 165 32.09 6.01 13.05
N ASP A 166 31.43 5.95 11.89
CA ASP A 166 31.88 6.53 10.61
C ASP A 166 31.05 7.75 10.17
N GLY A 167 30.26 8.34 11.08
CA GLY A 167 29.43 9.50 10.78
C GLY A 167 28.03 9.20 10.26
N ARG A 168 27.54 7.96 10.45
CA ARG A 168 26.17 7.55 10.10
C ARG A 168 25.26 7.48 11.34
N ASP A 169 23.97 7.69 11.11
CA ASP A 169 22.91 7.75 12.13
C ASP A 169 21.63 7.19 11.50
N ALA A 170 21.21 6.03 11.97
CA ALA A 170 20.14 5.19 11.44
C ALA A 170 19.17 4.72 12.54
N VAL A 171 19.65 4.53 13.77
CA VAL A 171 18.84 4.06 14.90
C VAL A 171 19.10 4.86 16.18
N GLY A 172 18.36 4.56 17.24
CA GLY A 172 18.57 5.13 18.58
C GLY A 172 18.70 4.07 19.67
N PRO A 173 18.95 4.48 20.94
CA PRO A 173 19.18 3.58 22.07
C PRO A 173 17.91 2.86 22.57
N GLY A 174 16.74 3.23 22.05
CA GLY A 174 15.44 2.64 22.41
C GLY A 174 14.90 1.69 21.34
N ALA A 175 13.68 1.19 21.54
CA ALA A 175 13.04 0.24 20.60
C ALA A 175 12.52 0.90 19.31
N SER A 176 12.29 2.22 19.33
CA SER A 176 11.74 3.00 18.22
C SER A 176 12.73 3.11 17.05
N VAL A 177 12.20 3.28 15.84
CA VAL A 177 13.00 3.32 14.60
C VAL A 177 13.64 4.69 14.34
N GLY A 178 14.63 4.69 13.46
CA GLY A 178 15.16 5.90 12.87
C GLY A 178 16.23 6.60 13.71
N PRO A 179 16.90 7.59 13.10
CA PRO A 179 18.05 8.28 13.68
C PRO A 179 17.69 9.05 14.95
N ASP A 180 18.65 9.18 15.85
CA ASP A 180 18.52 9.86 17.14
C ASP A 180 19.43 11.09 17.33
N GLY A 181 20.32 11.34 16.36
CA GLY A 181 21.30 12.42 16.41
C GLY A 181 22.68 12.02 16.92
N LEU A 182 22.89 10.77 17.28
CA LEU A 182 24.19 10.19 17.66
C LEU A 182 24.76 9.35 16.52
N GLN A 183 26.07 9.19 16.49
CA GLN A 183 26.71 8.31 15.52
C GLN A 183 26.55 6.85 15.95
N ASP A 184 25.92 6.08 15.08
CA ASP A 184 25.78 4.64 15.25
C ASP A 184 27.11 3.92 15.14
N VAL A 185 27.16 2.74 15.77
CA VAL A 185 28.14 1.73 15.41
C VAL A 185 27.70 1.01 14.15
N HIS A 186 28.61 0.94 13.19
CA HIS A 186 28.45 0.26 11.92
C HIS A 186 29.27 -1.05 11.88
N ILE A 187 28.63 -2.12 11.43
CA ILE A 187 29.23 -3.42 11.10
C ILE A 187 28.88 -3.78 9.66
N ARG A 188 29.88 -4.03 8.82
CA ARG A 188 29.69 -4.56 7.46
C ARG A 188 29.46 -6.06 7.52
N LEU A 189 28.41 -6.53 6.87
CA LEU A 189 28.07 -7.94 6.72
C LEU A 189 28.21 -8.40 5.28
N THR A 190 28.71 -9.62 5.10
CA THR A 190 28.78 -10.32 3.81
C THR A 190 28.34 -11.77 4.00
N GLY A 191 27.81 -12.40 2.96
CA GLY A 191 27.35 -13.80 3.02
C GLY A 191 25.95 -13.95 3.62
N VAL A 192 25.19 -12.86 3.74
CA VAL A 192 23.76 -12.91 4.12
C VAL A 192 22.99 -13.62 3.00
N SER A 193 22.03 -14.49 3.35
CA SER A 193 21.26 -15.23 2.34
C SER A 193 20.55 -14.29 1.37
N LYS A 194 20.62 -14.64 0.08
CA LYS A 194 19.94 -13.93 -1.02
C LYS A 194 18.61 -14.60 -1.38
N ALA A 195 18.47 -15.87 -1.03
CA ALA A 195 17.34 -16.71 -1.39
C ALA A 195 16.20 -16.62 -0.36
N VAL A 196 16.54 -16.37 0.91
CA VAL A 196 15.55 -16.38 2.01
C VAL A 196 15.44 -15.00 2.67
N PRO A 197 14.24 -14.41 2.76
CA PRO A 197 14.04 -13.14 3.46
C PRO A 197 14.43 -13.20 4.94
N ILE A 198 14.90 -12.08 5.48
CA ILE A 198 15.21 -11.94 6.91
C ILE A 198 13.89 -11.85 7.70
N LYS A 199 13.80 -12.60 8.80
CA LYS A 199 12.67 -12.58 9.74
C LYS A 199 12.99 -11.79 11.01
N ALA A 200 14.22 -11.92 11.52
CA ALA A 200 14.70 -11.18 12.68
C ALA A 200 16.22 -11.06 12.69
N ILE A 201 16.73 -10.03 13.37
CA ILE A 201 18.15 -9.78 13.57
C ILE A 201 18.38 -9.48 15.04
N ARG A 202 19.38 -10.12 15.64
CA ARG A 202 19.77 -9.87 17.02
C ARG A 202 21.28 -9.70 17.17
N ILE A 203 21.64 -8.71 17.97
CA ILE A 203 23.01 -8.47 18.41
C ILE A 203 23.07 -8.79 19.90
N ASP A 204 23.96 -9.69 20.31
CA ASP A 204 24.28 -9.91 21.72
C ASP A 204 25.67 -9.36 22.00
N GLY A 205 25.70 -8.33 22.85
CA GLY A 205 26.90 -7.68 23.33
C GLY A 205 27.33 -8.16 24.73
N PRO A 206 28.42 -7.59 25.26
CA PRO A 206 28.91 -7.91 26.60
C PRO A 206 27.88 -7.54 27.69
N GLU A 207 27.99 -8.20 28.84
CA GLU A 207 27.22 -7.84 30.06
C GLU A 207 25.69 -7.86 29.85
N GLY A 208 25.22 -8.70 28.93
CA GLY A 208 23.80 -8.87 28.64
C GLY A 208 23.17 -7.79 27.76
N ALA A 209 23.97 -6.86 27.21
CA ALA A 209 23.49 -5.86 26.26
C ALA A 209 22.96 -6.53 24.98
N LYS A 210 21.80 -6.07 24.48
CA LYS A 210 21.13 -6.67 23.33
C LYS A 210 20.49 -5.60 22.46
N TRP A 211 20.46 -5.85 21.15
CA TRP A 211 19.74 -5.05 20.18
C TRP A 211 18.99 -5.96 19.22
N GLU A 212 17.83 -5.51 18.75
CA GLU A 212 16.96 -6.30 17.88
C GLU A 212 16.29 -5.43 16.80
N SER A 213 16.05 -6.06 15.65
CA SER A 213 15.36 -5.49 14.50
C SER A 213 14.10 -6.30 14.15
N HIS A 214 13.27 -5.80 13.25
CA HIS A 214 11.98 -6.39 12.86
C HIS A 214 10.98 -6.39 14.03
N ILE A 215 10.31 -7.50 14.36
CA ILE A 215 9.17 -7.55 15.30
C ILE A 215 9.51 -7.00 16.69
N ASN A 216 10.72 -7.26 17.21
CA ASN A 216 11.20 -6.77 18.51
C ASN A 216 10.18 -6.84 19.67
N PRO A 217 9.55 -8.00 19.95
CA PRO A 217 8.46 -8.09 20.92
C PRO A 217 8.93 -7.75 22.34
N GLU A 218 10.22 -7.90 22.65
CA GLU A 218 10.79 -7.57 23.96
C GLU A 218 11.01 -6.06 24.18
N MET A 219 10.89 -5.23 23.13
CA MET A 219 11.25 -3.80 23.11
C MET A 219 12.72 -3.55 23.46
N LEU A 220 13.61 -4.39 22.92
CA LEU A 220 15.06 -4.18 23.02
C LEU A 220 15.47 -2.93 22.22
N PRO A 221 16.62 -2.31 22.55
CA PRO A 221 17.24 -1.29 21.71
C PRO A 221 17.32 -1.69 20.23
N ALA A 222 17.17 -0.73 19.35
CA ALA A 222 17.11 -0.95 17.92
C ALA A 222 18.45 -1.39 17.31
N CYS A 223 18.39 -2.32 16.36
CA CYS A 223 19.36 -2.38 15.27
C CYS A 223 18.65 -2.36 13.91
N GLU A 224 19.37 -1.97 12.86
CA GLU A 224 18.84 -1.91 11.49
C GLU A 224 19.89 -2.42 10.50
N PHE A 225 19.48 -3.35 9.64
CA PHE A 225 20.30 -3.85 8.55
C PHE A 225 19.84 -3.25 7.23
N ARG A 226 20.76 -2.64 6.49
CA ARG A 226 20.53 -2.09 5.16
C ARG A 226 21.30 -2.91 4.14
N MET A 227 20.57 -3.70 3.36
CA MET A 227 21.17 -4.49 2.28
C MET A 227 21.69 -3.56 1.19
N ASP A 228 22.85 -3.90 0.62
CA ASP A 228 23.41 -3.21 -0.53
C ASP A 228 22.64 -3.64 -1.80
N PRO A 229 21.84 -2.75 -2.43
CA PRO A 229 21.03 -3.12 -3.58
C PRO A 229 21.89 -3.48 -4.80
N ALA A 230 23.14 -3.02 -4.88
CA ALA A 230 24.06 -3.37 -5.96
C ALA A 230 24.79 -4.70 -5.71
N LYS A 231 24.82 -5.17 -4.46
CA LYS A 231 25.49 -6.41 -4.05
C LYS A 231 24.59 -7.24 -3.13
N PRO A 232 23.59 -7.95 -3.69
CA PRO A 232 22.73 -8.82 -2.91
C PRO A 232 23.56 -9.79 -2.04
N GLY A 233 23.25 -9.89 -0.76
CA GLY A 233 23.99 -10.68 0.25
C GLY A 233 25.09 -9.93 1.01
N GLU A 234 25.28 -8.64 0.72
CA GLU A 234 26.07 -7.73 1.55
C GLU A 234 25.19 -6.62 2.12
N GLY A 235 25.63 -6.00 3.21
CA GLY A 235 24.94 -4.83 3.76
C GLY A 235 25.57 -4.30 5.04
N ASP A 236 24.99 -3.22 5.55
CA ASP A 236 25.49 -2.50 6.71
C ASP A 236 24.49 -2.68 7.87
N LEU A 237 24.99 -3.11 9.03
CA LEU A 237 24.22 -3.25 10.27
C LEU A 237 24.58 -2.11 11.22
N PHE A 238 23.56 -1.37 11.65
CA PHE A 238 23.66 -0.20 12.53
C PHE A 238 23.03 -0.49 13.90
N PHE A 239 23.68 -0.03 14.97
CA PHE A 239 23.13 -0.04 16.33
C PHE A 239 23.79 1.03 17.21
N GLN A 240 23.03 1.59 18.16
CA GLN A 240 23.53 2.60 19.10
C GLN A 240 23.81 1.99 20.49
N PRO A 241 25.08 1.84 20.90
CA PRO A 241 25.41 1.38 22.23
C PRO A 241 25.36 2.50 23.27
N THR A 242 25.01 2.16 24.51
CA THR A 242 24.97 3.11 25.63
C THR A 242 26.29 3.20 26.41
N ARG A 243 27.30 2.40 26.02
CA ARG A 243 28.63 2.30 26.66
C ARG A 243 29.69 1.94 25.62
N ASP A 244 30.96 2.20 25.91
CA ASP A 244 32.09 1.75 25.08
C ASP A 244 32.16 0.20 25.04
N LEU A 245 32.46 -0.34 23.86
CA LEU A 245 32.54 -1.77 23.57
C LEU A 245 33.98 -2.23 23.30
N GLY A 246 34.99 -1.38 23.44
CA GLY A 246 36.37 -1.70 23.10
C GLY A 246 36.89 -3.02 23.68
N GLY A 247 37.44 -3.89 22.82
CA GLY A 247 38.06 -5.17 23.19
C GLY A 247 37.07 -6.28 23.57
N LYS A 248 35.78 -6.08 23.33
CA LYS A 248 34.72 -7.07 23.59
C LYS A 248 34.40 -7.84 22.31
N SER A 249 33.70 -8.97 22.46
CA SER A 249 33.21 -9.78 21.35
C SER A 249 31.70 -9.59 21.22
N ILE A 250 31.22 -9.40 20.00
CA ILE A 250 29.80 -9.18 19.70
C ILE A 250 29.34 -10.30 18.78
N ALA A 251 28.24 -10.96 19.15
CA ALA A 251 27.59 -11.98 18.32
C ALA A 251 26.41 -11.37 17.56
N ILE A 252 26.33 -11.64 16.26
CA ILE A 252 25.25 -11.21 15.38
C ILE A 252 24.54 -12.47 14.91
N ARG A 253 23.21 -12.47 15.02
CA ARG A 253 22.35 -13.60 14.68
C ARG A 253 21.25 -13.15 13.72
N PHE A 254 21.10 -13.85 12.62
CA PHE A 254 19.94 -13.74 11.75
C PHE A 254 19.04 -14.95 11.96
N LEU A 255 17.74 -14.69 11.90
CA LEU A 255 16.71 -15.69 11.68
C LEU A 255 16.07 -15.36 10.33
N TYR A 256 16.01 -16.33 9.43
CA TYR A 256 15.36 -16.16 8.13
C TYR A 256 13.90 -16.63 8.17
N ALA A 257 13.12 -16.28 7.14
CA ALA A 257 11.69 -16.58 7.05
C ALA A 257 11.39 -18.09 7.05
N ASN A 258 12.37 -18.90 6.70
CA ASN A 258 12.30 -20.35 6.67
C ASN A 258 12.76 -21.01 8.00
N ASP A 259 12.92 -20.21 9.06
CA ASP A 259 13.37 -20.59 10.41
C ASP A 259 14.81 -21.12 10.54
N THR A 260 15.61 -21.03 9.46
CA THR A 260 17.06 -21.25 9.53
C THR A 260 17.78 -20.02 10.12
N GLY A 261 18.95 -20.26 10.69
CA GLY A 261 19.74 -19.23 11.36
C GLY A 261 21.08 -18.95 10.70
N ASP A 262 21.61 -17.75 10.91
CA ASP A 262 23.00 -17.43 10.58
C ASP A 262 23.68 -16.74 11.75
N ARG A 263 25.01 -16.85 11.84
CA ARG A 263 25.77 -16.24 12.92
C ARG A 263 27.14 -15.78 12.47
N ALA A 264 27.48 -14.57 12.89
CA ALA A 264 28.83 -14.04 12.83
C ALA A 264 29.25 -13.52 14.20
N THR A 265 30.56 -13.40 14.41
CA THR A 265 31.13 -12.76 15.60
C THR A 265 32.19 -11.77 15.16
N VAL A 266 32.25 -10.63 15.82
CA VAL A 266 33.23 -9.59 15.53
C VAL A 266 33.80 -9.01 16.82
N ALA A 267 35.11 -8.74 16.83
CA ALA A 267 35.75 -8.02 17.91
C ALA A 267 35.47 -6.53 17.77
N SER A 268 34.88 -5.92 18.80
CA SER A 268 34.58 -4.49 18.82
C SER A 268 35.80 -3.66 19.21
N ARG A 269 35.87 -2.45 18.65
CA ARG A 269 36.88 -1.43 18.99
C ARG A 269 36.25 -0.31 19.82
N ARG A 270 37.10 0.60 20.31
CA ARG A 270 36.64 1.75 21.09
C ARG A 270 35.65 2.59 20.31
N ILE A 271 34.59 3.03 20.99
CA ILE A 271 33.58 3.97 20.49
C ILE A 271 33.26 5.01 21.58
N ASP A 272 32.65 6.11 21.18
CA ASP A 272 32.06 7.07 22.12
C ASP A 272 30.53 6.98 22.00
N PRO A 273 29.81 6.42 23.00
CA PRO A 273 28.36 6.24 22.95
C PRO A 273 27.59 7.57 22.96
N LYS A 274 28.26 8.69 23.22
CA LYS A 274 27.68 10.04 23.22
C LYS A 274 28.15 10.87 22.03
N ARG A 275 28.87 10.27 21.08
CA ARG A 275 29.37 10.96 19.89
C ARG A 275 28.20 11.47 19.08
N ARG A 276 28.02 12.78 19.07
CA ARG A 276 26.97 13.43 18.29
C ARG A 276 27.31 13.41 16.81
N MET A 277 26.28 13.28 16.00
CA MET A 277 26.36 13.71 14.61
C MET A 277 26.71 15.20 14.56
N PRO A 278 27.47 15.67 13.56
CA PRO A 278 27.84 17.07 13.46
C PRO A 278 26.61 17.98 13.57
N ASP A 279 26.72 19.02 14.40
CA ASP A 279 25.66 20.02 14.49
C ASP A 279 25.56 20.75 13.16
N LEU A 280 24.34 20.83 12.68
CA LEU A 280 23.99 21.52 11.47
C LEU A 280 23.49 22.92 11.88
N PRO A 281 24.10 24.02 11.39
CA PRO A 281 23.69 25.37 11.79
C PRO A 281 22.21 25.55 11.46
N ALA A 282 21.42 26.06 12.41
CA ALA A 282 20.00 26.25 12.21
C ALA A 282 19.74 27.07 10.95
N ALA A 283 19.04 26.48 9.97
CA ALA A 283 18.54 27.25 8.84
C ALA A 283 17.57 28.29 9.40
N SER A 284 17.77 29.56 9.04
CA SER A 284 16.75 30.58 9.17
C SER A 284 16.18 30.86 7.79
N VAL A 285 14.87 30.87 7.66
CA VAL A 285 14.18 31.39 6.49
C VAL A 285 13.62 32.75 6.85
N ARG A 286 13.84 33.73 5.96
CA ARG A 286 13.13 35.01 6.02
C ARG A 286 11.87 34.88 5.17
N MET A 287 10.72 34.83 5.84
CA MET A 287 9.44 35.09 5.19
C MET A 287 9.33 36.59 4.93
N ALA A 288 9.31 36.96 3.66
CA ALA A 288 9.10 38.32 3.23
C ALA A 288 7.61 38.56 2.97
N GLU A 289 7.16 39.78 3.24
CA GLU A 289 5.85 40.23 2.82
C GLU A 289 5.87 40.49 1.31
N ALA A 290 5.06 39.75 0.57
CA ALA A 290 4.85 39.98 -0.85
C ALA A 290 3.40 40.39 -1.08
N ARG A 291 3.19 41.34 -1.99
CA ARG A 291 1.87 41.66 -2.53
C ARG A 291 1.71 40.90 -3.84
N ALA A 292 0.85 39.89 -3.81
CA ALA A 292 0.50 39.11 -4.97
C ALA A 292 -0.85 39.57 -5.54
N LYS A 293 -0.94 39.69 -6.86
CA LYS A 293 -2.19 39.91 -7.59
C LYS A 293 -2.39 38.75 -8.55
N TRP A 294 -3.41 37.94 -8.29
CA TRP A 294 -3.85 36.89 -9.20
C TRP A 294 -4.51 37.52 -10.43
N LEU A 295 -3.89 37.37 -11.60
CA LEU A 295 -4.43 37.87 -12.86
C LEU A 295 -5.21 36.78 -13.62
N GLY A 296 -5.15 35.53 -13.15
CA GLY A 296 -5.85 34.40 -13.74
C GLY A 296 -5.17 33.90 -15.00
N GLN A 297 -5.95 33.33 -15.91
CA GLN A 297 -5.47 32.85 -17.21
C GLN A 297 -5.82 33.88 -18.28
N ASP A 298 -4.95 34.88 -18.43
CA ASP A 298 -5.16 36.08 -19.26
C ASP A 298 -4.69 35.92 -20.72
N GLY A 299 -4.17 34.74 -21.08
CA GLY A 299 -3.71 34.42 -22.44
C GLY A 299 -2.26 34.82 -22.73
N ALA A 300 -1.48 35.19 -21.71
CA ALA A 300 -0.05 35.46 -21.89
C ALA A 300 0.77 34.21 -22.28
N ASP A 301 0.30 33.02 -21.86
CA ASP A 301 0.76 31.69 -22.29
C ASP A 301 2.29 31.54 -22.41
N VAL A 302 3.01 32.00 -21.38
CA VAL A 302 4.48 32.14 -21.39
C VAL A 302 5.21 30.81 -21.39
N VAL A 303 4.77 29.89 -20.54
CA VAL A 303 5.20 28.49 -20.49
C VAL A 303 4.38 27.66 -21.47
N GLY A 304 3.07 27.92 -21.53
CA GLY A 304 2.19 27.30 -22.50
C GLY A 304 0.73 27.77 -22.38
N PRO A 305 -0.17 27.20 -23.21
CA PRO A 305 -1.58 27.58 -23.21
C PRO A 305 -2.23 27.46 -21.83
N GLY A 306 -3.00 28.48 -21.44
CA GLY A 306 -3.77 28.48 -20.21
C GLY A 306 -2.92 28.60 -18.95
N ASP A 307 -1.75 29.22 -19.03
CA ASP A 307 -0.97 29.55 -17.85
C ASP A 307 -1.72 30.49 -16.92
N VAL A 308 -1.57 30.27 -15.62
CA VAL A 308 -1.91 31.26 -14.60
C VAL A 308 -0.83 32.33 -14.59
N HIS A 309 -1.25 33.60 -14.51
CA HIS A 309 -0.42 34.76 -14.34
C HIS A 309 -0.62 35.37 -12.94
N VAL A 310 0.47 35.57 -12.21
CA VAL A 310 0.48 36.25 -10.91
C VAL A 310 1.54 37.35 -10.91
N ALA A 311 1.12 38.59 -10.65
CA ALA A 311 2.03 39.71 -10.46
C ALA A 311 2.45 39.81 -8.98
N ILE A 312 3.75 39.81 -8.72
CA ILE A 312 4.33 39.89 -7.38
C ILE A 312 5.10 41.20 -7.22
N SER A 313 4.89 41.88 -6.10
CA SER A 313 5.61 43.11 -5.72
C SER A 313 5.93 43.14 -4.23
N GLY A 314 6.86 44.02 -3.83
CA GLY A 314 7.28 44.16 -2.43
C GLY A 314 8.25 43.08 -1.95
N LEU A 315 8.64 42.15 -2.83
CA LEU A 315 9.68 41.18 -2.56
C LEU A 315 11.03 41.75 -3.01
N ASP A 316 12.01 41.81 -2.11
CA ASP A 316 13.43 42.05 -2.46
C ASP A 316 13.98 40.85 -3.24
N ALA A 317 13.61 40.73 -4.50
CA ALA A 317 14.10 39.68 -5.38
C ALA A 317 15.62 39.86 -5.60
N PRO A 318 16.41 38.78 -5.57
CA PRO A 318 17.82 38.85 -5.93
C PRO A 318 18.00 39.44 -7.33
N ARG A 319 18.90 40.42 -7.48
CA ARG A 319 19.24 40.99 -8.79
C ARG A 319 19.90 39.95 -9.70
N ASP A 320 20.51 38.94 -9.10
CA ASP A 320 21.21 37.80 -9.69
C ASP A 320 20.41 36.50 -9.49
N LEU A 321 19.14 36.49 -9.89
CA LEU A 321 18.27 35.31 -9.75
C LEU A 321 18.89 34.08 -10.46
N ALA A 322 19.07 33.00 -9.71
CA ALA A 322 19.57 31.72 -10.18
C ALA A 322 18.43 30.72 -10.46
N GLY A 323 17.36 30.79 -9.67
CA GLY A 323 16.18 29.94 -9.82
C GLY A 323 15.04 30.37 -8.91
N ALA A 324 13.87 29.79 -9.14
CA ALA A 324 12.72 29.97 -8.26
C ALA A 324 11.91 28.67 -8.17
N VAL A 325 11.29 28.46 -7.01
CA VAL A 325 10.40 27.34 -6.75
C VAL A 325 9.07 27.90 -6.27
N LEU A 326 8.00 27.50 -6.93
CA LEU A 326 6.64 27.75 -6.50
C LEU A 326 6.00 26.42 -6.10
N THR A 327 5.35 26.38 -4.94
CA THR A 327 4.53 25.24 -4.52
C THR A 327 3.17 25.71 -4.04
N ASP A 328 2.15 24.89 -4.21
CA ASP A 328 0.84 25.12 -3.60
C ASP A 328 0.73 24.41 -2.25
N SER A 329 -0.41 24.58 -1.58
CA SER A 329 -0.70 23.95 -0.29
C SER A 329 -1.17 22.50 -0.41
N SER A 330 -1.21 21.94 -1.61
CA SER A 330 -1.67 20.60 -1.94
C SER A 330 -0.48 19.72 -2.33
N ARG A 331 -0.04 19.76 -3.59
CA ARG A 331 1.14 19.01 -4.09
C ARG A 331 1.79 19.66 -5.32
N GLY A 332 1.20 20.71 -5.86
CA GLY A 332 1.69 21.40 -7.04
C GLY A 332 3.08 21.94 -6.79
N SER A 333 3.96 21.73 -7.76
CA SER A 333 5.32 22.27 -7.73
C SER A 333 5.73 22.73 -9.12
N TRP A 334 6.32 23.93 -9.19
CA TRP A 334 6.79 24.54 -10.42
C TRP A 334 8.17 25.15 -10.21
N VAL A 335 9.07 24.94 -11.16
CA VAL A 335 10.48 25.32 -11.03
C VAL A 335 10.93 26.16 -12.20
N PHE A 336 11.55 27.30 -11.87
CA PHE A 336 12.25 28.21 -12.78
C PHE A 336 13.75 28.06 -12.58
N GLN A 337 14.49 28.10 -13.67
CA GLN A 337 15.96 28.11 -13.67
C GLN A 337 16.46 29.21 -14.58
N ALA A 338 17.47 29.95 -14.12
CA ALA A 338 18.19 30.87 -14.97
C ALA A 338 19.11 30.09 -15.94
N PRO A 339 19.36 30.62 -17.15
CA PRO A 339 20.31 30.01 -18.09
C PRO A 339 21.68 29.75 -17.44
N GLY A 340 22.19 28.52 -17.62
CA GLY A 340 23.48 28.08 -17.08
C GLY A 340 23.47 27.61 -15.62
N ASN A 341 22.30 27.33 -15.02
CA ASN A 341 22.19 26.74 -13.69
C ASN A 341 21.20 25.56 -13.65
N ASP A 342 21.69 24.36 -13.92
CA ASP A 342 20.85 23.17 -14.07
C ASP A 342 20.59 22.41 -12.75
N GLN A 343 21.23 22.82 -11.64
CA GLN A 343 21.22 22.03 -10.39
C GLN A 343 19.81 21.78 -9.83
N LEU A 344 18.91 22.78 -9.89
CA LEU A 344 17.61 22.72 -9.22
C LEU A 344 16.65 21.67 -9.81
N LYS A 345 16.49 21.58 -11.14
CA LYS A 345 15.64 20.57 -11.80
C LYS A 345 16.27 19.17 -11.77
N SER A 346 17.59 19.08 -11.68
CA SER A 346 18.29 17.79 -11.55
C SER A 346 18.20 17.20 -10.14
N SER A 347 17.73 17.97 -9.16
CA SER A 347 17.63 17.51 -7.79
C SER A 347 16.42 16.58 -7.61
N THR A 348 16.57 15.55 -6.78
CA THR A 348 15.59 14.48 -6.62
C THR A 348 14.28 14.96 -5.98
N GLU A 349 14.33 16.03 -5.18
CA GLU A 349 13.19 16.70 -4.55
C GLU A 349 12.19 17.25 -5.57
N TRP A 350 12.71 17.79 -6.69
CA TRP A 350 11.92 18.49 -7.70
C TRP A 350 11.68 17.64 -8.96
N GLY A 351 12.02 16.35 -8.93
CA GLY A 351 11.71 15.44 -10.01
C GLY A 351 10.19 15.38 -10.26
N GLY A 352 9.75 15.77 -11.45
CA GLY A 352 8.32 15.83 -11.81
C GLY A 352 7.65 17.19 -11.59
N ALA A 353 8.37 18.20 -11.10
CA ALA A 353 7.85 19.57 -11.05
C ALA A 353 7.61 20.14 -12.46
N GLU A 354 6.56 20.94 -12.62
CA GLU A 354 6.21 21.61 -13.86
C GLU A 354 7.07 22.87 -14.09
N ALA A 355 7.03 23.43 -15.29
CA ALA A 355 7.78 24.64 -15.60
C ALA A 355 7.14 25.87 -14.94
N LEU A 356 7.99 26.70 -14.33
CA LEU A 356 7.66 28.07 -13.90
C LEU A 356 8.43 29.05 -14.79
N ALA A 357 7.77 30.12 -15.24
CA ALA A 357 8.45 31.28 -15.79
C ALA A 357 8.38 32.46 -14.83
N VAL A 358 9.51 33.18 -14.73
CA VAL A 358 9.63 34.41 -13.96
C VAL A 358 10.08 35.51 -14.91
N ARG A 359 9.31 36.59 -15.01
CA ARG A 359 9.63 37.75 -15.85
C ARG A 359 9.71 39.02 -15.01
N PRO A 360 10.55 40.01 -15.36
CA PRO A 360 10.49 41.34 -14.75
C PRO A 360 9.09 41.93 -14.94
N GLY A 361 8.52 42.49 -13.87
CA GLY A 361 7.20 43.11 -13.89
C GLY A 361 7.23 44.56 -14.36
N ALA A 362 6.05 45.18 -14.46
CA ALA A 362 5.88 46.54 -14.98
C ALA A 362 6.54 47.63 -14.11
N THR A 363 6.74 47.37 -12.81
CA THR A 363 7.41 48.30 -11.89
C THR A 363 8.74 47.73 -11.41
N SER A 364 9.71 48.60 -11.15
CA SER A 364 11.00 48.20 -10.58
C SER A 364 10.78 47.46 -9.25
N GLY A 365 11.34 46.26 -9.11
CA GLY A 365 11.15 45.41 -7.92
C GLY A 365 9.89 44.54 -7.94
N SER A 366 9.17 44.47 -9.07
CA SER A 366 8.10 43.51 -9.31
C SER A 366 8.52 42.44 -10.31
N PHE A 367 7.86 41.29 -10.27
CA PHE A 367 8.01 40.22 -11.24
C PHE A 367 6.70 39.49 -11.45
N ASP A 368 6.53 38.95 -12.64
CA ASP A 368 5.38 38.18 -13.05
C ASP A 368 5.74 36.69 -13.07
N LEU A 369 4.88 35.89 -12.48
CA LEU A 369 4.97 34.44 -12.46
C LEU A 369 3.96 33.87 -13.45
N TYR A 370 4.42 32.91 -14.26
CA TYR A 370 3.56 32.14 -15.16
C TYR A 370 3.76 30.66 -14.91
N PHE A 371 2.65 29.95 -14.68
CA PHE A 371 2.71 28.52 -14.44
C PHE A 371 1.43 27.82 -14.89
N PRO A 372 1.54 26.57 -15.37
CA PRO A 372 0.39 25.81 -15.81
C PRO A 372 -0.40 25.24 -14.62
N PRO A 373 -1.69 25.54 -14.45
CA PRO A 373 -2.50 25.00 -13.35
C PRO A 373 -2.84 23.53 -13.59
N TYR A 374 -3.05 22.75 -12.51
CA TYR A 374 -3.55 21.37 -12.60
C TYR A 374 -4.90 21.18 -11.91
N ARG A 375 -5.38 22.18 -11.18
CA ARG A 375 -6.64 22.22 -10.43
C ARG A 375 -7.16 23.67 -10.39
N ASP A 376 -8.31 23.88 -9.78
CA ASP A 376 -8.70 25.22 -9.29
C ASP A 376 -7.90 25.52 -8.01
N GLU A 377 -7.25 26.68 -7.97
CA GLU A 377 -6.34 27.10 -6.91
C GLU A 377 -6.97 28.13 -5.95
N SER A 378 -8.29 28.36 -6.05
CA SER A 378 -9.00 29.35 -5.23
C SER A 378 -8.85 29.14 -3.72
N ASP A 379 -8.74 27.89 -3.27
CA ASP A 379 -8.60 27.53 -1.86
C ASP A 379 -7.14 27.19 -1.47
N ALA A 380 -6.19 27.42 -2.38
CA ALA A 380 -4.79 27.09 -2.17
C ALA A 380 -4.02 28.26 -1.53
N THR A 381 -2.96 27.93 -0.78
CA THR A 381 -1.92 28.89 -0.40
C THR A 381 -0.63 28.53 -1.11
N PHE A 382 -0.04 29.48 -1.81
CA PHE A 382 1.23 29.31 -2.50
C PHE A 382 2.41 29.70 -1.61
N THR A 383 3.51 28.96 -1.76
CA THR A 383 4.83 29.33 -1.22
C THR A 383 5.78 29.53 -2.39
N LEU A 384 6.37 30.71 -2.49
CA LEU A 384 7.41 31.07 -3.47
C LEU A 384 8.76 31.12 -2.76
N ARG A 385 9.78 30.49 -3.35
CA ARG A 385 11.19 30.59 -2.97
C ARG A 385 11.98 31.16 -4.14
N MET A 386 12.63 32.29 -3.94
CA MET A 386 13.55 32.91 -4.89
C MET A 386 14.98 32.62 -4.46
N ILE A 387 15.85 32.19 -5.38
CA ILE A 387 17.22 31.73 -5.09
C ILE A 387 18.22 32.61 -5.86
N ALA A 388 19.11 33.30 -5.15
CA ALA A 388 20.21 34.08 -5.71
C ALA A 388 21.36 33.18 -6.21
N ARG A 389 22.27 33.69 -7.06
CA ARG A 389 23.46 32.94 -7.51
C ARG A 389 24.43 32.61 -6.38
N ASP A 390 24.43 33.38 -5.30
CA ASP A 390 25.17 33.09 -4.08
C ASP A 390 24.51 32.05 -3.16
N GLY A 391 23.34 31.51 -3.55
CA GLY A 391 22.59 30.49 -2.81
C GLY A 391 21.61 31.04 -1.78
N ARG A 392 21.60 32.35 -1.49
CA ARG A 392 20.61 32.94 -0.57
C ARG A 392 19.20 32.76 -1.11
N SER A 393 18.27 32.44 -0.22
CA SER A 393 16.87 32.22 -0.54
C SER A 393 15.95 33.20 0.18
N THR A 394 14.96 33.74 -0.53
CA THR A 394 13.87 34.55 0.03
C THR A 394 12.55 33.83 -0.19
N PHE A 395 11.69 33.80 0.83
CA PHE A 395 10.42 33.09 0.79
C PHE A 395 9.25 34.06 0.90
N ALA A 396 8.14 33.77 0.23
CA ALA A 396 6.90 34.51 0.34
C ALA A 396 5.71 33.56 0.26
N ARG A 397 4.59 33.94 0.89
CA ARG A 397 3.32 33.25 0.77
C ARG A 397 2.22 34.16 0.26
N PHE A 398 1.32 33.62 -0.53
CA PHE A 398 0.15 34.34 -1.02
C PHE A 398 -1.00 33.38 -1.34
N PRO A 399 -2.27 33.82 -1.26
CA PRO A 399 -3.41 32.99 -1.62
C PRO A 399 -3.44 32.75 -3.14
N GLY A 400 -3.91 31.57 -3.53
CA GLY A 400 -4.25 31.27 -4.91
C GLY A 400 -5.52 31.97 -5.37
N GLY A 401 -5.96 31.65 -6.58
CA GLY A 401 -7.17 32.20 -7.16
C GLY A 401 -7.75 31.27 -8.21
N ARG A 402 -8.89 31.67 -8.77
CA ARG A 402 -9.62 30.84 -9.72
C ARG A 402 -8.81 30.61 -10.99
N CYS A 403 -8.75 29.35 -11.41
CA CYS A 403 -8.23 28.93 -12.70
C CYS A 403 -8.92 27.64 -13.17
N ASP A 404 -8.81 27.37 -14.47
CA ASP A 404 -9.42 26.23 -15.14
C ASP A 404 -8.33 25.43 -15.87
N PRO A 405 -7.98 24.22 -15.40
CA PRO A 405 -6.96 23.39 -16.04
C PRO A 405 -7.33 23.01 -17.48
N ASP A 406 -8.62 23.03 -17.85
CA ASP A 406 -9.07 22.67 -19.20
C ASP A 406 -8.63 23.71 -20.23
N LYS A 407 -8.40 24.98 -19.85
CA LYS A 407 -7.88 26.00 -20.77
C LYS A 407 -6.48 25.70 -21.28
N ARG A 408 -5.77 24.73 -20.68
CA ARG A 408 -4.49 24.23 -21.20
C ARG A 408 -4.63 23.38 -22.45
N LEU A 409 -5.85 22.95 -22.76
CA LEU A 409 -6.14 22.04 -23.87
C LEU A 409 -7.04 22.71 -24.92
N PRO A 410 -6.86 22.38 -26.21
CA PRO A 410 -7.73 22.86 -27.27
C PRO A 410 -9.20 22.52 -27.01
N ALA A 411 -10.09 23.48 -27.18
CA ALA A 411 -11.53 23.24 -27.12
C ALA A 411 -12.02 22.45 -28.34
N PRO A 412 -13.16 21.76 -28.25
CA PRO A 412 -13.86 21.25 -29.44
C PRO A 412 -14.15 22.38 -30.43
N ASP A 413 -13.98 22.09 -31.71
CA ASP A 413 -14.33 23.00 -32.80
C ASP A 413 -15.82 23.41 -32.71
N ALA A 414 -16.13 24.65 -33.10
CA ALA A 414 -17.51 25.14 -33.09
C ALA A 414 -18.45 24.43 -34.09
N SER A 415 -17.92 23.59 -34.98
CA SER A 415 -18.69 22.85 -35.98
C SER A 415 -19.67 21.87 -35.34
N ARG A 416 -20.87 21.77 -35.92
CA ARG A 416 -21.92 20.83 -35.51
C ARG A 416 -22.33 19.93 -36.66
N ARG A 417 -22.47 18.65 -36.41
CA ARG A 417 -22.86 17.64 -37.41
C ARG A 417 -23.87 16.67 -36.80
N ALA A 418 -24.80 16.18 -37.62
CA ALA A 418 -25.68 15.10 -37.24
C ALA A 418 -25.14 13.78 -37.83
N ALA A 419 -25.25 12.70 -37.06
CA ALA A 419 -25.04 11.34 -37.53
C ALA A 419 -26.39 10.60 -37.51
N LYS A 420 -26.60 9.70 -38.46
CA LYS A 420 -27.70 8.73 -38.48
C LYS A 420 -27.14 7.30 -38.56
N PRO A 421 -27.93 6.28 -38.17
CA PRO A 421 -27.53 4.89 -38.37
C PRO A 421 -27.05 4.62 -39.80
N GLY A 422 -25.89 3.98 -39.94
CA GLY A 422 -25.24 3.68 -41.23
C GLY A 422 -24.16 4.70 -41.65
N ASP A 423 -24.10 5.88 -41.03
CA ASP A 423 -23.00 6.82 -41.26
C ASP A 423 -21.67 6.30 -40.68
N ASP A 424 -20.55 6.66 -41.30
CA ASP A 424 -19.21 6.38 -40.76
C ASP A 424 -18.92 7.32 -39.58
N LEU A 425 -19.22 6.84 -38.38
CA LEU A 425 -19.07 7.61 -37.14
C LEU A 425 -17.60 8.01 -36.89
N GLN A 426 -16.63 7.18 -37.27
CA GLN A 426 -15.21 7.53 -37.11
C GLN A 426 -14.85 8.76 -37.94
N LYS A 427 -15.27 8.76 -39.22
CA LYS A 427 -15.02 9.88 -40.12
C LYS A 427 -15.63 11.19 -39.58
N LEU A 428 -16.78 11.11 -38.92
CA LEU A 428 -17.43 12.28 -38.32
C LEU A 428 -16.68 12.80 -37.08
N VAL A 429 -16.23 11.92 -36.19
CA VAL A 429 -15.48 12.34 -34.98
C VAL A 429 -14.05 12.79 -35.29
N ASP A 430 -13.40 12.26 -36.33
CA ASP A 430 -12.07 12.72 -36.78
C ASP A 430 -12.08 14.16 -37.32
N GLN A 431 -13.27 14.69 -37.64
CA GLN A 431 -13.44 16.07 -38.03
C GLN A 431 -13.61 17.03 -36.84
N GLY A 432 -13.64 16.55 -35.59
CA GLY A 432 -13.74 17.39 -34.39
C GLY A 432 -15.12 18.03 -34.17
N GLY A 433 -15.25 18.77 -33.07
CA GLY A 433 -16.44 19.56 -32.73
C GLY A 433 -17.60 18.72 -32.18
N THR A 434 -18.84 19.14 -32.41
CA THR A 434 -20.04 18.44 -31.92
C THR A 434 -20.61 17.48 -32.97
N VAL A 435 -20.81 16.22 -32.59
CA VAL A 435 -21.53 15.20 -33.36
C VAL A 435 -22.77 14.78 -32.58
N SER A 436 -23.96 15.01 -33.16
CA SER A 436 -25.25 14.66 -32.57
C SER A 436 -25.81 13.40 -33.22
N LEU A 437 -26.01 12.34 -32.45
CA LEU A 437 -26.60 11.08 -32.91
C LEU A 437 -28.13 11.20 -32.95
N ALA A 438 -28.71 10.93 -34.12
CA ALA A 438 -30.13 10.65 -34.24
C ALA A 438 -30.48 9.32 -33.54
N PRO A 439 -31.73 9.14 -33.05
CA PRO A 439 -32.17 7.86 -32.49
C PRO A 439 -31.96 6.69 -33.47
N GLY A 440 -31.59 5.53 -32.94
CA GLY A 440 -31.33 4.32 -33.71
C GLY A 440 -30.05 3.60 -33.30
N THR A 441 -29.76 2.50 -34.00
CA THR A 441 -28.62 1.61 -33.71
C THR A 441 -27.45 1.86 -34.65
N TYR A 442 -26.30 2.22 -34.10
CA TYR A 442 -25.04 2.41 -34.82
C TYR A 442 -24.16 1.18 -34.59
N ARG A 443 -23.93 0.39 -35.65
CA ARG A 443 -23.13 -0.84 -35.57
C ARG A 443 -21.67 -0.54 -35.88
N LEU A 444 -20.77 -0.90 -34.97
CA LEU A 444 -19.35 -0.61 -35.03
C LEU A 444 -18.54 -1.92 -34.95
N THR A 445 -17.77 -2.22 -35.98
CA THR A 445 -16.92 -3.44 -36.06
C THR A 445 -15.48 -3.20 -35.64
N ARG A 446 -15.17 -1.99 -35.16
CA ARG A 446 -13.86 -1.55 -34.70
C ARG A 446 -14.02 -0.50 -33.60
N PRO A 447 -12.97 -0.25 -32.79
CA PRO A 447 -13.01 0.81 -31.80
C PRO A 447 -13.31 2.18 -32.43
N LEU A 448 -14.08 3.00 -31.71
CA LEU A 448 -14.29 4.41 -32.04
C LEU A 448 -13.18 5.23 -31.39
N THR A 449 -12.33 5.87 -32.19
CA THR A 449 -11.16 6.60 -31.69
C THR A 449 -11.38 8.11 -31.79
N LEU A 450 -11.29 8.81 -30.68
CA LEU A 450 -11.50 10.26 -30.58
C LEU A 450 -10.14 10.97 -30.62
N ASN A 451 -9.63 11.18 -31.83
CA ASN A 451 -8.34 11.80 -32.11
C ASN A 451 -8.31 13.32 -31.90
N LYS A 452 -9.48 13.93 -31.72
CA LYS A 452 -9.71 15.38 -31.51
C LYS A 452 -10.63 15.61 -30.33
N PRO A 453 -10.64 16.81 -29.73
CA PRO A 453 -11.66 17.20 -28.76
C PRO A 453 -13.04 17.18 -29.44
N VAL A 454 -13.96 16.35 -28.92
CA VAL A 454 -15.26 16.08 -29.53
C VAL A 454 -16.37 16.12 -28.48
N VAL A 455 -17.52 16.64 -28.85
CA VAL A 455 -18.78 16.47 -28.11
C VAL A 455 -19.66 15.50 -28.88
N LEU A 456 -19.66 14.23 -28.47
CA LEU A 456 -20.56 13.20 -29.01
C LEU A 456 -21.80 13.12 -28.12
N THR A 457 -22.94 13.54 -28.63
CA THR A 457 -24.19 13.68 -27.87
C THR A 457 -25.35 13.01 -28.59
N ALA A 458 -26.41 12.64 -27.90
CA ALA A 458 -27.60 12.04 -28.50
C ALA A 458 -28.90 12.49 -27.83
N ALA A 459 -29.98 12.51 -28.63
CA ALA A 459 -31.33 12.43 -28.07
C ALA A 459 -31.60 11.00 -27.56
N PRO A 460 -32.54 10.80 -26.61
CA PRO A 460 -32.89 9.47 -26.13
C PRO A 460 -33.20 8.49 -27.28
N GLY A 461 -32.64 7.28 -27.19
CA GLY A 461 -32.88 6.21 -28.17
C GLY A 461 -31.75 5.93 -29.16
N ALA A 462 -30.59 6.58 -29.03
CA ALA A 462 -29.38 6.18 -29.77
C ALA A 462 -28.59 5.09 -29.02
N THR A 463 -28.16 4.05 -29.74
CA THR A 463 -27.35 2.95 -29.19
C THR A 463 -26.16 2.66 -30.09
N LEU A 464 -24.95 2.66 -29.52
CA LEU A 464 -23.75 2.13 -30.16
C LEU A 464 -23.63 0.65 -29.84
N VAL A 465 -23.59 -0.21 -30.86
CA VAL A 465 -23.44 -1.66 -30.73
C VAL A 465 -22.10 -2.06 -31.33
N PHE A 466 -21.19 -2.54 -30.49
CA PHE A 466 -19.87 -3.00 -30.90
C PHE A 466 -19.87 -4.51 -31.15
N SER A 467 -19.24 -4.95 -32.23
CA SER A 467 -18.96 -6.36 -32.52
C SER A 467 -17.49 -6.54 -32.93
N HIS A 468 -16.90 -7.69 -32.60
CA HIS A 468 -15.49 -7.99 -32.89
C HIS A 468 -15.39 -8.98 -34.05
N PRO A 469 -14.92 -8.56 -35.25
CA PRO A 469 -14.75 -9.47 -36.37
C PRO A 469 -13.69 -10.55 -36.10
N ALA A 470 -13.90 -11.73 -36.69
CA ALA A 470 -12.91 -12.81 -36.63
C ALA A 470 -11.58 -12.35 -37.26
N GLY A 471 -10.46 -12.63 -36.59
CA GLY A 471 -9.12 -12.30 -37.08
C GLY A 471 -8.57 -10.93 -36.65
N GLU A 472 -9.40 -10.00 -36.18
CA GLU A 472 -8.95 -8.69 -35.68
C GLU A 472 -8.09 -8.82 -34.40
N PRO A 473 -7.18 -7.87 -34.10
CA PRO A 473 -6.44 -7.90 -32.86
C PRO A 473 -7.34 -7.63 -31.64
N PRO A 474 -6.96 -8.10 -30.43
CA PRO A 474 -7.65 -7.76 -29.20
C PRO A 474 -7.71 -6.23 -28.99
N TRP A 475 -8.83 -5.73 -28.49
CA TRP A 475 -9.01 -4.31 -28.23
C TRP A 475 -8.51 -3.92 -26.85
N THR A 476 -7.91 -2.72 -26.74
CA THR A 476 -7.65 -2.11 -25.43
C THR A 476 -8.85 -1.29 -24.94
N ALA A 477 -9.62 -0.70 -25.87
CA ALA A 477 -10.88 -0.03 -25.58
C ALA A 477 -11.89 -0.11 -26.75
N ALA A 478 -13.19 -0.03 -26.46
CA ALA A 478 -14.23 0.10 -27.50
C ALA A 478 -14.40 1.56 -27.96
N ILE A 479 -14.34 2.51 -27.03
CA ILE A 479 -14.20 3.94 -27.32
C ILE A 479 -12.87 4.42 -26.74
N LYS A 480 -12.02 5.01 -27.57
CA LYS A 480 -10.70 5.50 -27.17
C LYS A 480 -10.63 7.02 -27.18
N ILE A 481 -10.30 7.63 -26.04
CA ILE A 481 -10.19 9.09 -25.88
C ILE A 481 -8.71 9.49 -25.92
N HIS A 482 -8.27 10.07 -27.04
CA HIS A 482 -6.90 10.57 -27.17
C HIS A 482 -6.74 12.04 -26.78
N LYS A 483 -7.82 12.82 -26.79
CA LYS A 483 -7.78 14.26 -26.43
C LYS A 483 -8.72 14.58 -25.27
N GLY A 484 -8.24 15.44 -24.36
CA GLY A 484 -9.08 16.04 -23.31
C GLY A 484 -10.17 16.94 -23.90
N ARG A 485 -11.01 17.52 -23.03
CA ARG A 485 -12.19 18.32 -23.40
C ARG A 485 -13.14 17.56 -24.34
N THR A 486 -13.26 16.26 -24.09
CA THR A 486 -14.11 15.35 -24.85
C THR A 486 -15.33 14.99 -24.01
N THR A 487 -16.51 15.08 -24.61
CA THR A 487 -17.81 14.79 -24.00
C THR A 487 -18.48 13.63 -24.71
N LEU A 488 -18.93 12.63 -23.94
CA LEU A 488 -19.81 11.55 -24.37
C LEU A 488 -21.12 11.64 -23.56
N GLU A 489 -22.25 11.81 -24.25
CA GLU A 489 -23.50 12.14 -23.57
C GLU A 489 -24.78 11.56 -24.20
N GLY A 490 -25.65 10.97 -23.37
CA GLY A 490 -27.05 10.71 -23.73
C GLY A 490 -27.36 9.46 -24.59
N PHE A 491 -26.41 8.55 -24.80
CA PHE A 491 -26.61 7.33 -25.59
C PHE A 491 -26.26 6.04 -24.84
N ALA A 492 -26.71 4.91 -25.39
CA ALA A 492 -26.42 3.58 -24.87
C ALA A 492 -25.20 2.94 -25.56
N ILE A 493 -24.44 2.12 -24.82
CA ILE A 493 -23.34 1.30 -25.35
C ILE A 493 -23.65 -0.17 -25.07
N ARG A 494 -23.58 -1.01 -26.11
CA ARG A 494 -23.86 -2.45 -26.07
C ARG A 494 -22.85 -3.24 -26.91
N PHE A 495 -22.82 -4.55 -26.70
CA PHE A 495 -21.93 -5.47 -27.41
C PHE A 495 -22.73 -6.63 -28.03
N GLU A 496 -22.30 -7.07 -29.21
CA GLU A 496 -22.85 -8.22 -29.92
C GLU A 496 -21.74 -9.26 -30.13
N GLY A 497 -21.95 -10.46 -29.60
CA GLY A 497 -20.96 -11.53 -29.59
C GLY A 497 -19.83 -11.31 -28.58
N ALA A 498 -18.83 -12.19 -28.62
CA ALA A 498 -17.65 -12.09 -27.77
C ALA A 498 -16.69 -11.01 -28.28
N ILE A 499 -16.14 -10.22 -27.36
CA ILE A 499 -15.09 -9.24 -27.67
C ILE A 499 -13.77 -9.76 -27.12
N ARG A 500 -12.74 -9.79 -27.96
CA ARG A 500 -11.38 -10.11 -27.52
C ARG A 500 -10.72 -8.86 -26.98
N TRP A 501 -10.35 -8.89 -25.70
CA TRP A 501 -9.70 -7.78 -25.01
C TRP A 501 -8.21 -8.04 -24.80
N ASP A 502 -7.38 -7.01 -24.95
CA ASP A 502 -5.97 -7.08 -24.54
C ASP A 502 -5.88 -7.01 -23.01
N GLN A 503 -5.61 -8.14 -22.37
CA GLN A 503 -5.47 -8.24 -20.91
C GLN A 503 -4.12 -7.73 -20.39
N GLN A 504 -3.16 -7.47 -21.28
CA GLN A 504 -1.81 -7.03 -20.92
C GLN A 504 -1.64 -5.50 -20.97
N VAL A 505 -2.64 -4.77 -21.46
CA VAL A 505 -2.62 -3.30 -21.43
C VAL A 505 -2.56 -2.80 -19.99
N GLY A 506 -1.83 -1.71 -19.74
CA GLY A 506 -1.72 -1.10 -18.42
C GLY A 506 -3.09 -0.81 -17.81
N TYR A 507 -3.30 -1.26 -16.56
CA TYR A 507 -4.60 -1.20 -15.86
C TYR A 507 -5.77 -1.85 -16.62
N GLY A 508 -5.49 -2.82 -17.50
CA GLY A 508 -6.47 -3.66 -18.19
C GLY A 508 -7.36 -2.95 -19.21
N PRO A 509 -8.19 -3.73 -19.94
CA PRO A 509 -9.03 -3.23 -21.02
C PRO A 509 -10.29 -2.51 -20.48
N ALA A 510 -10.89 -1.65 -21.31
CA ALA A 510 -12.07 -0.86 -20.93
C ALA A 510 -13.11 -0.71 -22.04
N ILE A 511 -14.37 -0.41 -21.69
CA ILE A 511 -15.38 0.02 -22.67
C ILE A 511 -15.01 1.43 -23.16
N ILE A 512 -14.78 2.36 -22.24
CA ILE A 512 -14.27 3.71 -22.54
C ILE A 512 -12.88 3.84 -21.93
N GLY A 513 -11.84 3.99 -22.76
CA GLY A 513 -10.46 4.10 -22.32
C GLY A 513 -9.81 5.39 -22.83
N THR A 514 -9.00 6.05 -22.01
CA THR A 514 -8.05 7.06 -22.50
C THR A 514 -6.81 6.38 -23.10
N SER A 515 -5.92 7.18 -23.71
CA SER A 515 -4.66 6.66 -24.25
C SER A 515 -3.92 5.77 -23.23
N ASP A 516 -3.34 4.68 -23.74
CA ASP A 516 -2.66 3.64 -22.98
C ASP A 516 -1.29 3.29 -23.57
N ASP A 517 -0.59 2.38 -22.91
CA ASP A 517 0.76 1.91 -23.26
C ASP A 517 0.84 1.14 -24.59
N ARG A 518 -0.29 0.98 -25.31
CA ARG A 518 -0.32 0.48 -26.69
C ARG A 518 -0.41 1.60 -27.74
N ASP A 519 -0.61 2.85 -27.33
CA ASP A 519 -0.66 4.00 -28.22
C ASP A 519 0.72 4.59 -28.50
N SER A 520 0.81 5.39 -29.57
CA SER A 520 2.02 6.16 -29.89
C SER A 520 2.29 7.31 -28.90
N ASN A 521 1.25 7.84 -28.26
CA ASN A 521 1.37 8.94 -27.29
C ASN A 521 0.51 8.69 -26.02
N PRO A 522 0.90 7.71 -25.17
CA PRO A 522 0.19 7.38 -23.94
C PRO A 522 0.06 8.57 -22.98
N TRP A 523 1.11 9.39 -22.91
CA TRP A 523 1.34 10.39 -21.87
C TRP A 523 0.75 11.77 -22.19
N GLU A 524 0.07 11.93 -23.33
CA GLU A 524 -0.58 13.19 -23.67
C GLU A 524 -1.60 13.56 -22.58
N ARG A 525 -1.49 14.79 -22.07
CA ARG A 525 -2.35 15.28 -20.98
C ARG A 525 -3.80 15.37 -21.44
N LYS A 526 -4.70 14.88 -20.58
CA LYS A 526 -6.15 14.99 -20.77
C LYS A 526 -6.77 15.53 -19.49
N THR A 527 -7.66 16.50 -19.63
CA THR A 527 -8.54 17.02 -18.56
C THR A 527 -9.86 17.42 -19.22
N GLY A 528 -10.90 17.66 -18.45
CA GLY A 528 -12.21 18.07 -18.97
C GLY A 528 -12.92 16.94 -19.71
N ILE A 529 -12.67 15.68 -19.34
CA ILE A 529 -13.44 14.55 -19.88
C ILE A 529 -14.82 14.56 -19.24
N VAL A 530 -15.87 14.36 -20.04
CA VAL A 530 -17.26 14.37 -19.58
C VAL A 530 -17.96 13.11 -20.05
N ILE A 531 -18.40 12.28 -19.12
CA ILE A 531 -19.17 11.07 -19.40
C ILE A 531 -20.51 11.20 -18.68
N ALA A 532 -21.57 11.53 -19.42
CA ALA A 532 -22.82 11.95 -18.81
C ALA A 532 -24.04 11.24 -19.39
N ARG A 533 -24.96 10.80 -18.51
CA ARG A 533 -26.25 10.23 -18.91
C ARG A 533 -26.15 9.10 -19.94
N LEU A 534 -25.08 8.31 -19.87
CA LEU A 534 -24.91 7.11 -20.67
C LEU A 534 -25.57 5.91 -20.00
N ASP A 535 -25.98 4.95 -20.81
CA ASP A 535 -26.39 3.62 -20.37
C ASP A 535 -25.44 2.58 -20.93
N ILE A 536 -24.55 2.05 -20.09
CA ILE A 536 -23.43 1.20 -20.50
C ILE A 536 -23.63 -0.20 -19.94
N GLU A 537 -23.64 -1.20 -20.84
CA GLU A 537 -23.59 -2.61 -20.46
C GLU A 537 -22.39 -3.27 -21.13
N GLY A 538 -21.48 -3.79 -20.31
CA GLY A 538 -20.35 -4.60 -20.75
C GLY A 538 -20.76 -5.97 -21.25
N PRO A 539 -19.92 -6.65 -22.04
CA PRO A 539 -20.19 -8.01 -22.51
C PRO A 539 -20.20 -8.99 -21.33
N ALA A 540 -20.98 -10.05 -21.45
CA ALA A 540 -20.94 -11.20 -20.54
C ALA A 540 -19.59 -11.94 -20.65
N SER A 541 -19.33 -12.86 -19.70
CA SER A 541 -18.17 -13.75 -19.78
C SER A 541 -18.17 -14.52 -21.11
N ASP A 542 -17.01 -14.58 -21.76
CA ASP A 542 -16.77 -15.43 -22.93
C ASP A 542 -16.77 -16.93 -22.57
N ASP A 543 -16.55 -17.23 -21.28
CA ASP A 543 -16.61 -18.56 -20.70
C ASP A 543 -17.54 -18.55 -19.46
N PRO A 544 -18.81 -18.94 -19.61
CA PRO A 544 -19.76 -18.95 -18.49
C PRO A 544 -19.52 -20.09 -17.48
N SER A 545 -18.59 -21.00 -17.76
CA SER A 545 -18.25 -22.12 -16.86
C SER A 545 -17.40 -21.68 -15.66
N ARG A 546 -16.75 -20.51 -15.75
CA ARG A 546 -15.89 -19.95 -14.70
C ARG A 546 -16.18 -18.46 -14.47
N TRP A 547 -15.75 -17.98 -13.31
CA TRP A 547 -15.76 -16.55 -12.99
C TRP A 547 -14.59 -15.86 -13.69
N THR A 548 -14.87 -14.79 -14.43
CA THR A 548 -13.87 -13.94 -15.10
C THR A 548 -13.96 -12.50 -14.60
N ASP A 549 -12.91 -11.71 -14.81
CA ASP A 549 -12.97 -10.29 -14.46
C ASP A 549 -13.79 -9.53 -15.53
N ALA A 550 -14.72 -8.70 -15.08
CA ALA A 550 -15.50 -7.85 -15.96
C ALA A 550 -14.59 -6.79 -16.60
N VAL A 551 -14.79 -6.50 -17.89
CA VAL A 551 -14.10 -5.38 -18.55
C VAL A 551 -14.45 -4.08 -17.83
N ARG A 552 -13.47 -3.19 -17.64
CA ARG A 552 -13.69 -1.90 -16.99
C ARG A 552 -14.73 -1.11 -17.76
N VAL A 553 -15.68 -0.48 -17.06
CA VAL A 553 -16.58 0.47 -17.72
C VAL A 553 -15.77 1.64 -18.24
N MET A 554 -14.83 2.14 -17.43
CA MET A 554 -13.97 3.26 -17.80
C MET A 554 -12.55 3.06 -17.29
N ARG A 555 -11.55 3.46 -18.09
CA ARG A 555 -10.15 3.54 -17.68
C ARG A 555 -9.55 4.88 -18.10
N PHE A 556 -9.24 5.71 -17.12
CA PHE A 556 -8.73 7.07 -17.28
C PHE A 556 -7.24 7.18 -16.96
N THR A 557 -6.42 6.30 -17.53
CA THR A 557 -4.95 6.41 -17.49
C THR A 557 -4.50 7.71 -18.14
N ASN A 558 -3.61 8.46 -17.48
CA ASN A 558 -3.07 9.73 -17.99
C ASN A 558 -4.13 10.83 -18.25
N ALA A 559 -5.31 10.73 -17.63
CA ALA A 559 -6.29 11.80 -17.57
C ALA A 559 -6.33 12.37 -16.15
N ASN A 560 -6.11 13.68 -16.05
CA ASN A 560 -5.97 14.41 -14.81
C ASN A 560 -7.24 15.19 -14.44
N GLY A 561 -8.39 14.81 -15.02
CA GLY A 561 -9.65 15.32 -14.53
C GLY A 561 -10.82 15.20 -15.48
N GLY A 562 -12.01 15.27 -14.90
CA GLY A 562 -13.26 15.11 -15.62
C GLY A 562 -14.45 14.85 -14.70
N ARG A 563 -15.57 14.48 -15.31
CA ARG A 563 -16.82 14.17 -14.62
C ARG A 563 -17.54 12.97 -15.22
N VAL A 564 -18.08 12.12 -14.35
CA VAL A 564 -18.88 10.95 -14.67
C VAL A 564 -20.22 11.07 -13.94
N GLU A 565 -21.28 11.43 -14.67
CA GLU A 565 -22.51 11.93 -14.05
C GLU A 565 -23.80 11.31 -14.62
N GLY A 566 -24.71 10.88 -13.74
CA GLY A 566 -26.05 10.42 -14.13
C GLY A 566 -26.07 9.18 -15.01
N ASN A 567 -25.02 8.35 -14.99
CA ASN A 567 -24.91 7.17 -15.85
C ASN A 567 -25.60 5.94 -15.24
N ARG A 568 -25.99 4.98 -16.09
CA ARG A 568 -26.41 3.64 -15.70
C ARG A 568 -25.34 2.65 -16.16
N LEU A 569 -24.73 1.93 -15.23
CA LEU A 569 -23.48 1.20 -15.47
C LEU A 569 -23.61 -0.26 -15.06
N LEU A 570 -23.35 -1.18 -15.99
CA LEU A 570 -23.20 -2.61 -15.76
C LEU A 570 -21.87 -3.08 -16.37
N GLY A 571 -20.86 -3.32 -15.53
CA GLY A 571 -19.49 -3.65 -15.97
C GLY A 571 -18.48 -3.56 -14.83
N GLY A 572 -17.20 -3.72 -15.16
CA GLY A 572 -16.07 -3.59 -14.23
C GLY A 572 -15.88 -2.17 -13.70
N PRO A 573 -14.77 -1.88 -13.00
CA PRO A 573 -14.60 -0.61 -12.31
C PRO A 573 -14.51 0.58 -13.27
N ILE A 574 -14.78 1.76 -12.74
CA ILE A 574 -14.20 3.01 -13.24
C ILE A 574 -12.83 3.17 -12.59
N GLU A 575 -11.76 3.10 -13.38
CA GLU A 575 -10.38 3.26 -12.94
C GLU A 575 -9.87 4.66 -13.31
N PHE A 576 -9.38 5.44 -12.34
CA PHE A 576 -8.93 6.82 -12.58
C PHE A 576 -7.72 7.24 -11.74
N PHE A 577 -7.08 8.34 -12.16
CA PHE A 577 -5.84 8.85 -11.58
C PHE A 577 -5.95 10.36 -11.37
N ASN A 578 -5.20 10.88 -10.38
CA ASN A 578 -5.10 12.32 -10.13
C ASN A 578 -6.49 12.97 -9.93
N GLY A 579 -6.65 14.23 -10.33
CA GLY A 579 -7.92 14.94 -10.35
C GLY A 579 -7.72 16.41 -10.68
N PRO A 580 -8.81 17.19 -10.75
CA PRO A 580 -10.11 16.94 -10.09
C PRO A 580 -11.03 15.94 -10.81
N TRP A 581 -11.79 15.14 -10.06
CA TRP A 581 -12.81 14.24 -10.61
C TRP A 581 -14.14 14.34 -9.86
N SER A 582 -15.27 14.30 -10.58
CA SER A 582 -16.60 14.13 -9.99
C SER A 582 -17.29 12.85 -10.49
N PHE A 583 -17.88 12.11 -9.55
CA PHE A 583 -18.71 10.92 -9.77
C PHE A 583 -20.05 11.15 -9.10
N VAL A 584 -21.03 11.64 -9.85
CA VAL A 584 -22.29 12.16 -9.27
C VAL A 584 -23.51 11.46 -9.85
N ASP A 585 -24.41 11.02 -8.97
CA ASP A 585 -25.73 10.47 -9.32
C ASP A 585 -25.69 9.28 -10.30
N ASN A 586 -24.62 8.49 -10.29
CA ASN A 586 -24.54 7.28 -11.12
C ASN A 586 -25.27 6.10 -10.47
N THR A 587 -25.86 5.25 -11.30
CA THR A 587 -26.46 3.98 -10.89
C THR A 587 -25.58 2.83 -11.37
N PHE A 588 -24.90 2.17 -10.43
CA PHE A 588 -24.12 0.96 -10.67
C PHE A 588 -25.02 -0.27 -10.45
N ARG A 589 -25.27 -1.01 -11.52
CA ARG A 589 -26.05 -2.25 -11.55
C ARG A 589 -25.18 -3.49 -11.26
N GLY A 590 -23.91 -3.29 -10.93
CA GLY A 590 -22.95 -4.37 -10.74
C GLY A 590 -22.21 -4.74 -12.02
N VAL A 591 -22.01 -6.03 -12.24
CA VAL A 591 -21.26 -6.58 -13.37
C VAL A 591 -22.10 -7.63 -14.11
N PRO A 592 -21.84 -7.91 -15.41
CA PRO A 592 -22.51 -8.97 -16.15
C PRO A 592 -22.42 -10.34 -15.48
N ALA A 593 -23.35 -11.24 -15.83
CA ALA A 593 -23.40 -12.59 -15.28
C ALA A 593 -22.06 -13.34 -15.43
N LYS A 594 -21.68 -14.09 -14.38
CA LYS A 594 -20.41 -14.87 -14.31
C LYS A 594 -19.14 -14.03 -14.43
N THR A 595 -19.25 -12.71 -14.24
CA THR A 595 -18.09 -11.83 -14.11
C THR A 595 -17.98 -11.25 -12.70
N ARG A 596 -16.81 -10.74 -12.36
CA ARG A 596 -16.54 -10.06 -11.09
C ARG A 596 -15.81 -8.73 -11.30
N SER A 597 -16.01 -7.81 -10.37
CA SER A 597 -15.25 -6.56 -10.29
C SER A 597 -14.70 -6.35 -8.89
N ASN A 598 -13.44 -5.92 -8.81
CA ASN A 598 -12.81 -5.54 -7.55
C ASN A 598 -13.50 -4.32 -6.92
N SER A 599 -14.08 -3.42 -7.70
CA SER A 599 -14.69 -2.17 -7.22
C SER A 599 -15.67 -1.58 -8.23
N SER A 600 -16.53 -0.66 -7.81
CA SER A 600 -17.28 0.21 -8.74
C SER A 600 -16.43 1.41 -9.19
N ILE A 601 -15.69 2.01 -8.25
CA ILE A 601 -14.84 3.18 -8.45
C ILE A 601 -13.47 2.94 -7.79
N ALA A 602 -12.39 3.05 -8.57
CA ALA A 602 -11.01 2.90 -8.11
C ALA A 602 -10.16 4.11 -8.53
N GLY A 603 -9.57 4.79 -7.54
CA GLY A 603 -8.76 5.99 -7.73
C GLY A 603 -7.33 5.84 -7.20
N HIS A 604 -6.37 6.39 -7.94
CA HIS A 604 -4.95 6.38 -7.59
C HIS A 604 -4.34 7.78 -7.59
N PHE A 605 -3.57 8.11 -6.55
CA PHE A 605 -2.86 9.42 -6.45
C PHE A 605 -3.79 10.64 -6.59
N VAL A 606 -4.98 10.57 -6.00
CA VAL A 606 -6.10 11.45 -6.35
C VAL A 606 -6.05 12.81 -5.64
N ASN A 607 -6.62 13.84 -6.26
CA ASN A 607 -6.86 15.13 -5.62
C ASN A 607 -8.22 15.70 -6.04
N ASP A 608 -8.91 16.36 -5.11
CA ASP A 608 -10.18 17.06 -5.36
C ASP A 608 -11.24 16.15 -6.01
N VAL A 609 -11.51 15.04 -5.34
CA VAL A 609 -12.47 14.03 -5.79
C VAL A 609 -13.80 14.20 -5.08
N VAL A 610 -14.89 14.15 -5.84
CA VAL A 610 -16.25 14.13 -5.31
C VAL A 610 -16.94 12.85 -5.76
N VAL A 611 -17.41 12.03 -4.82
CA VAL A 611 -18.25 10.85 -5.04
C VAL A 611 -19.56 11.07 -4.31
N ARG A 612 -20.61 11.49 -5.03
CA ARG A 612 -21.86 11.95 -4.41
C ARG A 612 -23.11 11.32 -5.02
N GLY A 613 -24.06 10.93 -4.18
CA GLY A 613 -25.40 10.54 -4.63
C GLY A 613 -25.46 9.26 -5.47
N ASN A 614 -24.36 8.49 -5.53
CA ASN A 614 -24.32 7.28 -6.34
C ASN A 614 -25.12 6.15 -5.67
N ARG A 615 -25.71 5.30 -6.49
CA ARG A 615 -26.45 4.12 -6.05
C ARG A 615 -25.78 2.87 -6.60
N VAL A 616 -25.46 1.94 -5.72
CA VAL A 616 -24.93 0.63 -6.08
C VAL A 616 -25.90 -0.43 -5.61
N LYS A 617 -26.35 -1.26 -6.56
CA LYS A 617 -27.11 -2.47 -6.29
C LYS A 617 -26.72 -3.51 -7.33
N ALA A 618 -25.87 -4.45 -6.95
CA ALA A 618 -25.38 -5.46 -7.87
C ALA A 618 -26.51 -6.40 -8.32
N GLU A 619 -26.59 -6.66 -9.63
CA GLU A 619 -27.41 -7.73 -10.17
C GLU A 619 -26.93 -9.10 -9.66
N PRO A 620 -27.83 -10.05 -9.38
CA PRO A 620 -27.53 -11.24 -8.59
C PRO A 620 -26.58 -12.24 -9.26
N LEU A 621 -26.35 -12.13 -10.57
CA LEU A 621 -25.51 -13.06 -11.33
C LEU A 621 -24.06 -12.61 -11.49
N GLY A 622 -23.75 -11.37 -11.09
CA GLY A 622 -22.42 -10.78 -11.10
C GLY A 622 -21.92 -10.50 -9.70
N LYS A 623 -20.61 -10.33 -9.51
CA LYS A 623 -20.02 -10.01 -8.20
C LYS A 623 -19.29 -8.66 -8.20
N VAL A 624 -19.65 -7.77 -7.28
CA VAL A 624 -18.86 -6.56 -6.98
C VAL A 624 -18.35 -6.67 -5.55
N TRP A 625 -17.04 -6.50 -5.36
CA TRP A 625 -16.41 -6.62 -4.05
C TRP A 625 -16.41 -5.30 -3.28
N ARG A 626 -16.11 -4.17 -3.94
CA ARG A 626 -16.04 -2.85 -3.30
C ARG A 626 -16.92 -1.83 -4.02
N PHE A 627 -17.40 -0.83 -3.29
CA PHE A 627 -17.92 0.38 -3.92
C PHE A 627 -16.77 1.31 -4.32
N LEU A 628 -15.87 1.61 -3.38
CA LEU A 628 -14.83 2.61 -3.56
C LEU A 628 -13.48 2.11 -3.03
N ALA A 629 -12.42 2.30 -3.81
CA ALA A 629 -11.04 2.13 -3.37
C ALA A 629 -10.19 3.34 -3.78
N LEU A 630 -9.52 3.98 -2.82
CA LEU A 630 -8.56 5.06 -3.07
C LEU A 630 -7.18 4.64 -2.56
N THR A 631 -6.17 4.59 -3.44
CA THR A 631 -4.85 4.07 -3.04
C THR A 631 -3.71 5.04 -3.32
N HIS A 632 -2.57 4.75 -2.68
CA HIS A 632 -1.32 5.51 -2.69
C HIS A 632 -1.37 6.84 -1.95
N MET A 633 -2.15 7.81 -2.44
CA MET A 633 -2.38 9.09 -1.76
C MET A 633 -3.71 9.70 -2.23
N ALA A 634 -4.32 10.51 -1.37
CA ALA A 634 -5.52 11.26 -1.71
C ALA A 634 -5.53 12.61 -1.00
N TRP A 635 -6.00 13.63 -1.72
CA TRP A 635 -6.15 14.98 -1.20
C TRP A 635 -7.56 15.51 -1.44
N ASN A 636 -8.20 16.05 -0.42
CA ASN A 636 -9.52 16.69 -0.53
C ASN A 636 -10.54 15.79 -1.28
N ALA A 637 -10.77 14.58 -0.77
CA ALA A 637 -11.75 13.66 -1.34
C ALA A 637 -13.02 13.62 -0.48
N THR A 638 -14.18 13.85 -1.10
CA THR A 638 -15.49 13.83 -0.45
C THR A 638 -16.32 12.69 -1.01
N VAL A 639 -16.83 11.83 -0.13
CA VAL A 639 -17.68 10.68 -0.44
C VAL A 639 -18.96 10.83 0.37
N GLU A 640 -20.05 11.25 -0.26
CA GLU A 640 -21.26 11.59 0.47
C GLU A 640 -22.57 11.20 -0.18
N ASP A 641 -23.57 10.92 0.67
CA ASP A 641 -24.94 10.60 0.28
C ASP A 641 -25.06 9.44 -0.72
N ASN A 642 -24.11 8.49 -0.69
CA ASN A 642 -24.15 7.30 -1.53
C ASN A 642 -24.96 6.18 -0.84
N VAL A 643 -25.63 5.35 -1.65
CA VAL A 643 -26.37 4.16 -1.18
C VAL A 643 -25.76 2.92 -1.80
N VAL A 644 -25.23 2.02 -0.97
CA VAL A 644 -24.53 0.81 -1.38
C VAL A 644 -25.21 -0.41 -0.80
N GLU A 645 -25.78 -1.26 -1.67
CA GLU A 645 -26.47 -2.50 -1.30
C GLU A 645 -25.88 -3.69 -2.07
N GLY A 646 -25.73 -4.84 -1.42
CA GLY A 646 -25.40 -6.09 -2.12
C GLY A 646 -23.96 -6.18 -2.63
N VAL A 647 -23.04 -5.42 -2.04
CA VAL A 647 -21.61 -5.38 -2.38
C VAL A 647 -20.79 -6.11 -1.30
N GLY A 648 -19.59 -6.61 -1.65
CA GLY A 648 -18.74 -7.36 -0.74
C GLY A 648 -19.13 -8.84 -0.66
N GLU A 649 -18.36 -9.65 0.05
CA GLU A 649 -18.64 -11.08 0.25
C GLU A 649 -20.01 -11.29 0.92
N MET A 650 -20.81 -12.23 0.42
CA MET A 650 -22.09 -12.63 1.02
C MET A 650 -22.04 -14.12 1.40
N ASP A 651 -22.65 -14.49 2.54
CA ASP A 651 -22.53 -15.85 3.09
C ASP A 651 -23.07 -16.95 2.15
N ASP A 652 -23.96 -16.58 1.23
CA ASP A 652 -24.60 -17.45 0.25
C ASP A 652 -24.07 -17.26 -1.18
N ASP A 653 -22.96 -16.52 -1.37
CA ASP A 653 -22.36 -16.39 -2.68
C ASP A 653 -21.60 -17.67 -3.11
N GLY A 654 -21.75 -18.03 -4.39
CA GLY A 654 -21.04 -19.16 -5.00
C GLY A 654 -19.73 -18.73 -5.68
N VAL A 655 -19.14 -17.60 -5.27
CA VAL A 655 -17.99 -17.00 -5.94
C VAL A 655 -16.73 -17.35 -5.15
N PRO A 656 -15.60 -17.70 -5.80
CA PRO A 656 -14.34 -17.87 -5.11
C PRO A 656 -13.98 -16.61 -4.31
N ARG A 657 -13.71 -16.80 -3.02
CA ARG A 657 -13.28 -15.72 -2.13
C ARG A 657 -12.03 -15.05 -2.67
N VAL A 658 -12.03 -13.72 -2.65
CA VAL A 658 -10.86 -12.89 -2.90
C VAL A 658 -10.58 -12.08 -1.64
N ASN A 659 -9.33 -11.67 -1.43
CA ASN A 659 -8.94 -10.83 -0.30
C ASN A 659 -9.46 -9.38 -0.49
N ALA A 660 -10.77 -9.20 -0.38
CA ALA A 660 -11.46 -7.91 -0.53
C ALA A 660 -12.74 -7.81 0.32
N PRO A 661 -12.64 -7.91 1.66
CA PRO A 661 -13.80 -7.77 2.53
C PRO A 661 -14.36 -6.33 2.58
N GLU A 662 -13.61 -5.31 2.17
CA GLU A 662 -13.94 -3.90 2.42
C GLU A 662 -14.88 -3.30 1.36
N ILE A 663 -16.00 -2.69 1.75
CA ILE A 663 -16.88 -1.99 0.79
C ILE A 663 -16.28 -0.64 0.36
N MET A 664 -15.71 0.09 1.32
CA MET A 664 -14.95 1.31 1.06
C MET A 664 -13.56 1.17 1.68
N LEU A 665 -12.53 1.53 0.91
CA LEU A 665 -11.14 1.32 1.28
C LEU A 665 -10.27 2.53 0.91
N THR A 666 -9.38 2.92 1.81
CA THR A 666 -8.24 3.79 1.49
C THR A 666 -6.93 3.11 1.83
N GLU A 667 -5.87 3.24 1.02
CA GLU A 667 -4.58 2.59 1.33
C GLU A 667 -3.39 3.50 1.08
N CYS A 668 -2.58 3.73 2.11
CA CYS A 668 -1.32 4.50 2.02
C CYS A 668 -0.30 3.99 3.05
N TYR A 669 0.77 3.31 2.59
CA TYR A 669 1.66 2.55 3.48
C TYR A 669 3.12 3.00 3.51
N ARG A 670 3.44 4.14 2.86
CA ARG A 670 4.83 4.56 2.64
C ARG A 670 5.29 5.62 3.63
N ILE A 671 6.51 5.44 4.13
CA ILE A 671 7.21 6.40 5.00
C ILE A 671 8.50 6.83 4.29
N GLY A 672 8.73 8.15 4.19
CA GLY A 672 9.96 8.73 3.67
C GLY A 672 11.02 8.93 4.76
N TYR A 673 10.59 9.33 5.95
CA TYR A 673 11.45 9.51 7.11
C TYR A 673 10.70 9.22 8.40
N GLU A 674 11.33 8.56 9.36
CA GLU A 674 10.91 8.61 10.76
C GLU A 674 12.15 8.70 11.64
N GLY A 675 12.16 9.61 12.61
CA GLY A 675 13.32 9.79 13.48
C GLY A 675 13.38 11.16 14.13
N ALA A 676 14.56 11.52 14.64
CA ALA A 676 14.78 12.74 15.40
C ALA A 676 14.60 14.01 14.57
N VAL A 677 14.05 15.06 15.19
CA VAL A 677 14.17 16.42 14.68
C VAL A 677 15.49 16.99 15.21
N ARG A 678 16.44 17.23 14.30
CA ARG A 678 17.80 17.67 14.63
C ARG A 678 17.87 19.15 14.98
N ALA A 679 16.99 19.95 14.40
CA ALA A 679 16.82 21.36 14.73
C ALA A 679 15.43 21.85 14.35
N VAL A 680 14.91 22.80 15.13
CA VAL A 680 13.70 23.56 14.84
C VAL A 680 14.07 25.04 14.80
N SER A 681 13.66 25.77 13.77
CA SER A 681 13.92 27.22 13.70
C SER A 681 13.22 27.96 14.85
N PRO A 682 13.66 29.19 15.21
CA PRO A 682 13.04 29.95 16.28
C PRO A 682 11.52 30.16 16.14
N ASP A 683 11.04 30.29 14.90
CA ASP A 683 9.63 30.46 14.54
C ASP A 683 8.87 29.12 14.37
N GLY A 684 9.57 27.97 14.43
CA GLY A 684 8.98 26.64 14.30
C GLY A 684 8.63 26.21 12.87
N LEU A 685 8.91 27.03 11.84
CA LEU A 685 8.52 26.74 10.45
C LEU A 685 9.52 25.86 9.71
N LEU A 686 10.77 25.80 10.15
CA LEU A 686 11.77 24.91 9.58
C LEU A 686 12.12 23.81 10.54
N ILE A 687 12.25 22.62 9.98
CA ILE A 687 12.85 21.49 10.65
C ILE A 687 14.07 21.00 9.87
N ARG A 688 15.06 20.51 10.60
CA ARG A 688 16.11 19.65 10.05
C ARG A 688 15.94 18.23 10.57
N ILE A 689 16.03 17.27 9.68
CA ILE A 689 15.96 15.84 9.97
C ILE A 689 17.32 15.16 9.80
N GLY A 690 17.42 13.89 10.23
CA GLY A 690 18.59 13.05 9.99
C GLY A 690 18.64 12.48 8.58
N GLU A 691 19.45 11.44 8.38
CA GLU A 691 19.51 10.69 7.14
C GLU A 691 18.16 10.02 6.87
N ARG A 692 17.60 10.21 5.66
CA ARG A 692 16.31 9.59 5.27
C ARG A 692 16.43 8.08 5.08
N GLN A 693 15.34 7.37 5.32
CA GLN A 693 15.27 5.93 5.08
C GLN A 693 14.54 5.59 3.78
N GLY A 694 13.55 6.39 3.38
CA GLY A 694 12.70 6.12 2.22
C GLY A 694 12.88 7.06 1.03
N GLU A 695 11.81 7.18 0.25
CA GLU A 695 11.76 8.00 -0.97
C GLU A 695 12.11 9.48 -0.72
N PRO A 696 12.52 10.23 -1.76
CA PRO A 696 12.79 11.66 -1.65
C PRO A 696 11.60 12.43 -1.06
N ILE A 697 11.92 13.40 -0.21
CA ILE A 697 10.93 14.27 0.41
C ILE A 697 10.43 15.30 -0.61
N ARG A 698 9.11 15.50 -0.67
CA ARG A 698 8.43 16.34 -1.66
C ARG A 698 7.45 17.30 -1.01
N ALA A 699 7.16 18.40 -1.71
CA ALA A 699 6.09 19.30 -1.31
C ALA A 699 4.74 18.55 -1.29
N GLY A 700 3.87 18.91 -0.34
CA GLY A 700 2.57 18.28 -0.16
C GLY A 700 2.55 17.03 0.72
N GLN A 701 3.72 16.44 1.01
CA GLN A 701 3.83 15.39 2.03
C GLN A 701 3.48 15.93 3.43
N VAL A 702 3.28 15.01 4.38
CA VAL A 702 2.86 15.35 5.74
C VAL A 702 3.95 14.99 6.75
N ALA A 703 4.26 15.93 7.64
CA ALA A 703 5.03 15.69 8.85
C ALA A 703 4.08 15.38 10.02
N ALA A 704 3.95 14.10 10.37
CA ALA A 704 3.28 13.65 11.58
C ALA A 704 4.16 13.92 12.80
N ILE A 705 3.60 14.62 13.80
CA ILE A 705 4.32 14.96 15.03
C ILE A 705 4.13 13.82 16.04
N LEU A 706 5.21 13.10 16.32
CA LEU A 706 5.16 11.87 17.13
C LEU A 706 5.41 12.14 18.62
N THR A 707 6.03 13.27 18.96
CA THR A 707 6.51 13.59 20.32
C THR A 707 6.34 15.07 20.66
N GLY A 708 6.45 15.39 21.95
CA GLY A 708 6.32 16.75 22.47
C GLY A 708 4.86 17.20 22.66
N PRO A 709 4.63 18.48 22.97
CA PRO A 709 3.30 19.02 23.28
C PRO A 709 2.28 18.88 22.14
N ALA A 710 2.76 18.88 20.90
CA ALA A 710 1.93 18.74 19.70
C ALA A 710 1.84 17.29 19.16
N ALA A 711 2.28 16.29 19.94
CA ALA A 711 2.21 14.89 19.52
C ALA A 711 0.77 14.45 19.22
N GLY A 712 0.57 13.72 18.13
CA GLY A 712 -0.75 13.40 17.62
C GLY A 712 -1.34 14.46 16.68
N THR A 713 -0.57 15.46 16.28
CA THR A 713 -0.97 16.42 15.24
C THR A 713 -0.04 16.32 14.03
N PHE A 714 -0.29 17.10 12.98
CA PHE A 714 0.52 17.06 11.76
C PHE A 714 0.70 18.47 11.16
N ARG A 715 1.68 18.59 10.27
CA ARG A 715 1.94 19.76 9.42
C ARG A 715 2.15 19.32 7.99
N ARG A 716 1.83 20.18 7.02
CA ARG A 716 2.14 19.92 5.60
C ARG A 716 3.51 20.47 5.27
N LEU A 717 4.22 19.76 4.40
CA LEU A 717 5.48 20.23 3.86
C LEU A 717 5.19 21.23 2.75
N SER A 718 5.46 22.52 3.01
CA SER A 718 5.37 23.55 1.98
C SER A 718 6.45 23.35 0.91
N GLN A 719 7.70 23.18 1.33
CA GLN A 719 8.83 22.94 0.42
C GLN A 719 9.98 22.17 1.11
N PRO A 720 10.56 21.15 0.47
CA PRO A 720 11.92 20.72 0.81
C PRO A 720 12.91 21.82 0.37
N ILE A 721 13.73 22.31 1.29
CA ILE A 721 14.83 23.21 0.95
C ILE A 721 15.99 22.42 0.35
N ASP A 722 16.23 21.25 0.94
CA ASP A 722 17.11 20.15 0.53
C ASP A 722 16.57 18.83 1.13
N GLN A 723 17.29 17.71 0.96
CA GLN A 723 16.87 16.38 1.50
C GLN A 723 16.67 16.32 3.02
N THR A 724 17.21 17.27 3.79
CA THR A 724 17.20 17.26 5.27
C THR A 724 16.58 18.51 5.88
N THR A 725 16.49 19.62 5.15
CA THR A 725 15.90 20.88 5.60
C THR A 725 14.54 21.09 4.95
N ILE A 726 13.51 21.26 5.78
CA ILE A 726 12.12 21.25 5.32
C ILE A 726 11.39 22.46 5.87
N LEU A 727 10.64 23.13 5.00
CA LEU A 727 9.72 24.20 5.34
C LEU A 727 8.30 23.65 5.52
N LEU A 728 7.71 23.92 6.68
CA LEU A 728 6.36 23.53 7.07
C LEU A 728 5.35 24.64 6.81
N ASP A 729 4.09 24.27 6.58
CA ASP A 729 2.97 25.18 6.41
C ASP A 729 2.65 25.99 7.68
N ALA A 730 2.77 25.36 8.84
CA ALA A 730 2.54 25.95 10.15
C ALA A 730 3.60 25.51 11.17
N PRO A 731 3.85 26.33 12.21
CA PRO A 731 4.96 26.09 13.12
C PRO A 731 4.75 24.87 14.01
N ILE A 732 5.86 24.25 14.44
CA ILE A 732 5.88 23.20 15.45
C ILE A 732 6.60 23.65 16.74
N PRO A 733 6.28 23.06 17.91
CA PRO A 733 6.99 23.34 19.15
C PRO A 733 8.46 22.93 19.07
N LYS A 734 9.34 23.66 19.75
CA LYS A 734 10.78 23.35 19.82
C LYS A 734 11.07 22.04 20.56
N GLU A 735 10.15 21.61 21.40
CA GLU A 735 10.19 20.38 22.19
C GLU A 735 9.82 19.14 21.37
N THR A 736 9.44 19.29 20.10
CA THR A 736 9.23 18.14 19.21
C THR A 736 10.58 17.50 18.90
N THR A 737 10.77 16.27 19.40
CA THR A 737 12.03 15.54 19.25
C THR A 737 12.00 14.52 18.12
N ALA A 738 10.82 14.11 17.65
CA ALA A 738 10.64 13.12 16.58
C ALA A 738 9.39 13.37 15.72
N VAL A 739 9.55 13.11 14.42
CA VAL A 739 8.50 13.21 13.39
C VAL A 739 8.54 12.00 12.47
N SER A 740 7.44 11.74 11.76
CA SER A 740 7.39 10.87 10.60
C SER A 740 6.93 11.68 9.38
N ILE A 741 7.63 11.57 8.26
CA ILE A 741 7.32 12.26 7.00
C ILE A 741 6.86 11.22 6.00
N VAL A 742 5.63 11.40 5.52
CA VAL A 742 4.92 10.36 4.76
C VAL A 742 4.14 10.96 3.59
N ASP A 743 3.86 10.12 2.60
CA ASP A 743 2.70 10.34 1.74
C ASP A 743 1.42 10.10 2.56
N GLY A 744 0.32 10.76 2.24
CA GLY A 744 -0.86 10.71 3.10
C GLY A 744 -2.19 10.83 2.38
N MET A 745 -3.21 10.31 3.05
CA MET A 745 -4.61 10.61 2.77
C MET A 745 -4.99 11.84 3.62
N SER A 746 -5.15 13.01 3.01
CA SER A 746 -5.45 14.27 3.73
C SER A 746 -6.73 14.95 3.26
N GLY A 747 -7.54 15.42 4.21
CA GLY A 747 -8.79 16.14 3.90
C GLY A 747 -9.86 15.21 3.33
N LEU A 748 -9.90 13.96 3.78
CA LEU A 748 -10.93 13.00 3.36
C LEU A 748 -12.20 13.19 4.19
N ARG A 749 -13.35 13.09 3.54
CA ARG A 749 -14.65 13.23 4.17
C ARG A 749 -15.61 12.16 3.68
N TYR A 750 -16.14 11.36 4.60
CA TYR A 750 -17.20 10.37 4.37
C TYR A 750 -18.45 10.78 5.13
N ALA A 751 -19.49 11.23 4.43
CA ALA A 751 -20.67 11.83 5.06
C ALA A 751 -22.00 11.26 4.54
N GLY A 752 -22.93 10.90 5.43
CA GLY A 752 -24.31 10.59 5.00
C GLY A 752 -24.47 9.31 4.15
N ASN A 753 -23.43 8.47 4.03
CA ASN A 753 -23.51 7.26 3.21
C ASN A 753 -24.31 6.17 3.94
N THR A 754 -25.05 5.38 3.17
CA THR A 754 -25.70 4.14 3.64
C THR A 754 -25.02 2.93 3.00
N VAL A 755 -24.50 2.03 3.84
CA VAL A 755 -23.85 0.79 3.41
C VAL A 755 -24.58 -0.39 4.04
N ASP A 756 -25.30 -1.15 3.21
CA ASP A 756 -26.03 -2.34 3.62
C ASP A 756 -25.36 -3.62 3.11
N ILE A 757 -24.75 -4.32 4.05
CA ILE A 757 -24.06 -5.60 3.85
C ILE A 757 -24.66 -6.70 4.73
N ARG A 758 -25.92 -6.55 5.13
CA ARG A 758 -26.66 -7.64 5.80
C ARG A 758 -26.73 -8.85 4.88
N GLY A 759 -26.35 -10.01 5.41
CA GLY A 759 -26.13 -11.24 4.64
C GLY A 759 -24.67 -11.65 4.57
N SER A 760 -23.75 -10.77 4.98
CA SER A 760 -22.33 -11.08 5.11
C SER A 760 -21.90 -11.34 6.55
N SER A 761 -21.04 -12.34 6.75
CA SER A 761 -20.31 -12.59 8.00
C SER A 761 -18.84 -12.14 7.96
N THR A 762 -18.34 -11.63 6.83
CA THR A 762 -16.92 -11.31 6.61
C THR A 762 -16.67 -9.91 6.06
N SER A 763 -17.65 -9.26 5.42
CA SER A 763 -17.48 -7.93 4.81
C SER A 763 -17.38 -6.82 5.84
N TYR A 764 -16.67 -5.74 5.46
CA TYR A 764 -16.39 -4.56 6.27
C TYR A 764 -16.94 -3.30 5.60
N GLY A 765 -17.61 -2.41 6.34
CA GLY A 765 -18.20 -1.20 5.79
C GLY A 765 -17.17 -0.20 5.24
N LEU A 766 -16.34 0.37 6.10
CA LEU A 766 -15.28 1.32 5.74
C LEU A 766 -13.98 1.00 6.46
N ILE A 767 -12.89 0.86 5.71
CA ILE A 767 -11.57 0.52 6.22
C ILE A 767 -10.59 1.62 5.82
N LEU A 768 -9.98 2.25 6.84
CA LEU A 768 -9.03 3.36 6.73
C LEU A 768 -7.65 2.97 7.29
N PRO A 769 -6.93 2.05 6.64
CA PRO A 769 -5.58 1.69 7.02
C PRO A 769 -4.58 2.72 6.50
N GLY A 770 -3.44 2.81 7.17
CA GLY A 770 -2.30 3.56 6.68
C GLY A 770 -2.29 5.03 7.10
N ASN A 771 -1.64 5.86 6.28
CA ASN A 771 -1.40 7.26 6.60
C ASN A 771 -2.67 8.12 6.41
N GLN A 772 -3.24 8.64 7.51
CA GLN A 772 -4.52 9.38 7.52
C GLN A 772 -4.36 10.73 8.25
N PHE A 773 -4.81 11.83 7.64
CA PHE A 773 -4.59 13.18 8.19
C PHE A 773 -5.83 14.06 8.08
N GLY A 774 -6.48 14.29 9.22
CA GLY A 774 -7.71 15.08 9.28
C GLY A 774 -8.90 14.41 8.59
N THR A 775 -8.90 13.08 8.48
CA THR A 775 -10.01 12.32 7.90
C THR A 775 -11.26 12.42 8.77
N VAL A 776 -12.41 12.75 8.17
CA VAL A 776 -13.70 12.89 8.85
C VAL A 776 -14.67 11.83 8.34
N VAL A 777 -15.26 11.05 9.24
CA VAL A 777 -16.32 10.09 8.97
C VAL A 777 -17.54 10.46 9.81
N GLU A 778 -18.60 10.93 9.18
CA GLU A 778 -19.77 11.40 9.92
C GLU A 778 -21.14 11.07 9.34
N ASN A 779 -22.10 10.84 10.25
CA ASN A 779 -23.50 10.64 9.91
C ASN A 779 -23.74 9.52 8.88
N ASN A 780 -22.85 8.51 8.82
CA ASN A 780 -23.04 7.34 7.97
C ASN A 780 -23.88 6.27 8.69
N HIS A 781 -24.56 5.42 7.92
CA HIS A 781 -25.31 4.27 8.41
C HIS A 781 -24.73 2.98 7.83
N PHE A 782 -24.11 2.17 8.69
CA PHE A 782 -23.57 0.87 8.34
C PHE A 782 -24.50 -0.22 8.87
N LEU A 783 -24.96 -1.12 7.99
CA LEU A 783 -25.90 -2.18 8.32
C LEU A 783 -25.29 -3.57 8.04
N GLY A 784 -25.17 -4.40 9.07
CA GLY A 784 -24.66 -5.77 8.94
C GLY A 784 -23.14 -5.88 8.77
N GLY A 785 -22.66 -7.09 8.46
CA GLY A 785 -21.25 -7.37 8.23
C GLY A 785 -20.44 -7.70 9.50
N ALA A 786 -19.14 -7.93 9.28
CA ALA A 786 -18.18 -8.23 10.33
C ALA A 786 -17.69 -6.98 11.06
N GLU A 787 -17.37 -5.92 10.32
CA GLU A 787 -16.87 -4.65 10.88
C GLU A 787 -17.56 -3.46 10.18
N GLY A 788 -17.96 -2.44 10.94
CA GLY A 788 -18.64 -1.27 10.39
C GLY A 788 -17.63 -0.25 9.87
N LEU A 789 -16.78 0.23 10.78
CA LEU A 789 -15.67 1.13 10.48
C LEU A 789 -14.43 0.71 11.24
N THR A 790 -13.29 0.60 10.53
CA THR A 790 -11.98 0.42 11.17
C THR A 790 -11.00 1.46 10.65
N ALA A 791 -10.40 2.23 11.55
CA ALA A 791 -9.29 3.13 11.27
C ALA A 791 -8.05 2.69 12.05
N THR A 792 -6.95 2.45 11.33
CA THR A 792 -5.76 1.83 11.93
C THR A 792 -4.47 2.46 11.42
N ALA A 793 -3.64 2.91 12.36
CA ALA A 793 -2.22 3.16 12.09
C ALA A 793 -1.50 1.82 11.93
N CYS A 794 -1.46 1.31 10.69
CA CYS A 794 -1.03 -0.05 10.36
C CYS A 794 0.47 -0.15 10.07
N ALA A 795 0.93 -1.36 9.73
CA ALA A 795 2.30 -1.62 9.30
C ALA A 795 2.70 -0.77 8.09
N SER A 796 3.91 -0.19 8.12
CA SER A 796 4.51 0.43 6.93
C SER A 796 4.95 -0.64 5.92
N GLU A 797 4.71 -0.43 4.64
CA GLU A 797 5.21 -1.30 3.56
C GLU A 797 6.71 -1.03 3.30
N SER A 798 7.09 0.23 3.39
CA SER A 798 8.43 0.76 3.10
C SER A 798 8.84 1.72 4.23
N PRO A 799 10.14 2.02 4.43
CA PRO A 799 11.24 1.87 3.47
C PRO A 799 12.15 0.65 3.63
N ILE A 800 12.19 0.01 4.80
CA ILE A 800 13.15 -1.08 5.05
C ILE A 800 12.50 -2.45 4.82
N HIS A 801 11.39 -2.73 5.50
CA HIS A 801 10.62 -3.96 5.37
C HIS A 801 9.18 -3.73 5.85
N TRP A 802 8.28 -4.66 5.54
CA TRP A 802 6.90 -4.64 6.07
C TRP A 802 6.89 -4.58 7.59
N GLY A 803 6.15 -3.62 8.16
CA GLY A 803 6.05 -3.39 9.60
C GLY A 803 7.33 -2.89 10.27
N TRP A 804 8.24 -2.26 9.50
CA TRP A 804 9.39 -1.52 10.05
C TRP A 804 8.94 -0.46 11.06
N SER A 805 7.92 0.33 10.69
CA SER A 805 7.23 1.26 11.59
C SER A 805 5.70 1.17 11.43
N ARG A 806 4.97 2.17 11.94
CA ARG A 806 3.54 2.37 11.73
C ARG A 806 3.28 3.56 10.84
N CYS A 807 2.31 3.43 9.96
CA CYS A 807 1.75 4.51 9.16
C CYS A 807 0.91 5.45 10.06
N PRO A 808 1.29 6.72 10.26
CA PRO A 808 0.61 7.58 11.22
C PRO A 808 -0.81 8.01 10.80
N ALA A 809 -1.74 8.04 11.74
CA ALA A 809 -3.14 8.46 11.53
C ALA A 809 -3.53 9.59 12.51
N MET A 810 -3.38 10.85 12.10
CA MET A 810 -3.53 12.02 12.98
C MET A 810 -4.81 12.81 12.71
N GLY A 811 -5.55 13.11 13.77
CA GLY A 811 -6.75 13.96 13.72
C GLY A 811 -7.93 13.27 13.03
N VAL A 812 -8.07 11.96 13.17
CA VAL A 812 -9.22 11.22 12.64
C VAL A 812 -10.46 11.57 13.45
N VAL A 813 -11.57 11.93 12.79
CA VAL A 813 -12.83 12.26 13.45
C VAL A 813 -13.90 11.27 13.01
N VAL A 814 -14.50 10.56 13.96
CA VAL A 814 -15.62 9.63 13.75
C VAL A 814 -16.80 10.10 14.59
N ARG A 815 -17.83 10.67 13.95
CA ARG A 815 -18.95 11.25 14.69
C ARG A 815 -20.34 11.02 14.12
N GLY A 816 -21.32 10.84 14.98
CA GLY A 816 -22.73 10.77 14.55
C GLY A 816 -23.09 9.54 13.69
N ASN A 817 -22.22 8.55 13.57
CA ASN A 817 -22.48 7.37 12.74
C ASN A 817 -23.38 6.37 13.47
N THR A 818 -24.18 5.62 12.71
CA THR A 818 -24.99 4.50 13.23
C THR A 818 -24.45 3.18 12.69
N PHE A 819 -24.14 2.26 13.61
CA PHE A 819 -23.70 0.90 13.32
C PHE A 819 -24.80 -0.06 13.73
N GLU A 820 -25.60 -0.52 12.77
CA GLU A 820 -26.79 -1.34 13.00
C GLU A 820 -26.52 -2.81 12.64
N ASP A 821 -26.71 -3.70 13.61
CA ASP A 821 -26.58 -5.15 13.44
C ASP A 821 -25.23 -5.59 12.86
N VAL A 822 -24.20 -4.81 13.16
CA VAL A 822 -22.79 -5.09 12.86
C VAL A 822 -22.18 -5.88 14.01
N ARG A 823 -21.34 -6.87 13.70
CA ARG A 823 -20.65 -7.67 14.74
C ARG A 823 -19.64 -6.85 15.54
N GLU A 824 -18.84 -6.03 14.86
CA GLU A 824 -17.98 -5.02 15.46
C GLU A 824 -18.29 -3.65 14.84
N GLY A 825 -18.85 -2.73 15.64
CA GLY A 825 -19.31 -1.45 15.12
C GLY A 825 -18.15 -0.57 14.63
N LEU A 826 -17.25 -0.20 15.55
CA LEU A 826 -16.16 0.74 15.29
C LEU A 826 -14.86 0.27 15.93
N ARG A 827 -13.75 0.31 15.18
CA ARG A 827 -12.39 0.16 15.71
C ARG A 827 -11.51 1.37 15.38
N VAL A 828 -10.80 1.87 16.39
CA VAL A 828 -9.66 2.80 16.23
C VAL A 828 -8.43 2.19 16.90
N SER A 829 -7.33 2.01 16.16
CA SER A 829 -6.19 1.25 16.69
C SER A 829 -4.83 1.65 16.11
N VAL A 830 -3.77 1.40 16.88
CA VAL A 830 -2.40 1.30 16.37
C VAL A 830 -2.06 -0.18 16.28
N ALA A 831 -1.52 -0.61 15.15
CA ALA A 831 -1.35 -2.03 14.89
C ALA A 831 -0.17 -2.65 15.67
N HIS A 832 -0.38 -3.84 16.26
CA HIS A 832 0.61 -4.58 17.06
C HIS A 832 0.63 -6.09 16.75
N ASP A 833 0.49 -6.47 15.49
CA ASP A 833 0.64 -7.88 15.09
C ASP A 833 2.02 -8.42 15.51
N PRO A 834 2.09 -9.40 16.43
CA PRO A 834 3.33 -9.94 16.96
C PRO A 834 4.13 -10.78 15.95
N LYS A 835 3.64 -10.93 14.72
CA LYS A 835 4.35 -11.64 13.64
C LYS A 835 4.96 -10.70 12.60
N HIS A 836 4.46 -9.47 12.49
CA HIS A 836 4.77 -8.63 11.33
C HIS A 836 5.14 -7.19 11.69
N ILE A 837 4.82 -6.70 12.89
CA ILE A 837 5.01 -5.28 13.23
C ILE A 837 5.99 -5.14 14.37
N ARG A 838 6.99 -4.28 14.16
CA ARG A 838 7.96 -3.90 15.18
C ARG A 838 7.29 -3.27 16.39
N PHE A 839 7.65 -3.61 17.62
CA PHE A 839 7.13 -2.92 18.81
C PHE A 839 7.92 -1.63 19.07
N SER A 840 7.22 -0.57 19.47
CA SER A 840 7.82 0.73 19.83
C SER A 840 7.24 1.27 21.13
N SER A 841 7.78 2.42 21.59
CA SER A 841 7.20 3.19 22.68
C SER A 841 7.62 4.66 22.59
N GLY A 842 6.90 5.54 23.31
CA GLY A 842 7.24 6.95 23.46
C GLY A 842 6.87 7.82 22.25
N ARG A 843 6.12 7.30 21.28
CA ARG A 843 5.67 8.01 20.07
C ARG A 843 4.16 7.87 19.93
N VAL A 844 3.46 8.94 19.54
CA VAL A 844 2.04 8.88 19.18
C VAL A 844 1.96 8.57 17.69
N TYR A 845 1.29 7.49 17.31
CA TYR A 845 1.05 7.12 15.91
C TYR A 845 -0.39 7.36 15.48
N MET A 846 -1.32 7.45 16.43
CA MET A 846 -2.71 7.76 16.12
C MET A 846 -3.33 8.73 17.12
N SER A 847 -4.08 9.69 16.59
CA SER A 847 -5.00 10.52 17.37
C SER A 847 -6.39 10.53 16.73
N ALA A 848 -7.42 10.34 17.55
CA ALA A 848 -8.80 10.31 17.08
C ALA A 848 -9.80 10.95 18.03
N THR A 849 -10.87 11.49 17.46
CA THR A 849 -12.09 11.90 18.16
C THR A 849 -13.20 10.93 17.78
N VAL A 850 -13.82 10.28 18.77
CA VAL A 850 -14.91 9.32 18.58
C VAL A 850 -16.12 9.76 19.40
N GLU A 851 -17.10 10.40 18.77
CA GLU A 851 -18.22 10.99 19.51
C GLU A 851 -19.59 10.83 18.87
N ASP A 852 -20.64 10.86 19.68
CA ASP A 852 -22.04 10.86 19.21
C ASP A 852 -22.42 9.67 18.31
N ASN A 853 -21.66 8.57 18.32
CA ASN A 853 -21.97 7.38 17.52
C ASN A 853 -22.97 6.47 18.25
N VAL A 854 -23.81 5.77 17.48
CA VAL A 854 -24.81 4.83 18.00
C VAL A 854 -24.48 3.41 17.55
N ILE A 855 -24.28 2.52 18.51
CA ILE A 855 -24.24 1.07 18.28
C ILE A 855 -25.67 0.55 18.46
N ARG A 856 -26.29 0.06 17.39
CA ARG A 856 -27.65 -0.50 17.43
C ARG A 856 -27.62 -2.01 17.21
N TRP A 857 -28.17 -2.76 18.14
CA TRP A 857 -28.37 -4.20 18.01
C TRP A 857 -29.84 -4.57 18.18
N THR A 858 -30.47 -4.98 17.08
CA THR A 858 -31.89 -5.33 17.04
C THR A 858 -32.18 -6.69 17.68
N ASP A 859 -33.41 -6.89 18.17
CA ASP A 859 -33.82 -8.16 18.76
C ASP A 859 -33.67 -9.36 17.79
N PRO A 860 -34.06 -9.26 16.49
CA PRO A 860 -33.81 -10.32 15.51
C PRO A 860 -32.33 -10.67 15.36
N PHE A 861 -31.44 -9.68 15.27
CA PHE A 861 -30.00 -9.90 15.16
C PHE A 861 -29.43 -10.61 16.38
N LEU A 862 -29.83 -10.18 17.58
CA LEU A 862 -29.38 -10.82 18.82
C LEU A 862 -29.89 -12.26 18.94
N ARG A 863 -31.13 -12.56 18.53
CA ARG A 863 -31.64 -13.94 18.49
C ARG A 863 -30.86 -14.81 17.51
N LYS A 864 -30.61 -14.31 16.30
CA LYS A 864 -29.82 -15.01 15.27
C LYS A 864 -28.41 -15.31 15.77
N THR A 865 -27.77 -14.33 16.42
CA THR A 865 -26.42 -14.48 16.97
C THR A 865 -26.37 -15.49 18.10
N ALA A 866 -27.33 -15.44 19.04
CA ALA A 866 -27.42 -16.41 20.12
C ALA A 866 -27.65 -17.84 19.62
N ALA A 867 -28.52 -18.02 18.62
CA ALA A 867 -28.77 -19.32 18.00
C ALA A 867 -27.52 -19.86 17.27
N ALA A 868 -26.80 -19.01 16.53
CA ALA A 868 -25.56 -19.40 15.86
C ALA A 868 -24.49 -19.87 16.87
N ARG A 869 -24.37 -19.18 18.01
CA ARG A 869 -23.46 -19.53 19.10
C ARG A 869 -23.82 -20.86 19.75
N ALA A 870 -25.11 -21.09 20.03
CA ALA A 870 -25.58 -22.36 20.59
C ALA A 870 -25.33 -23.56 19.66
N ALA A 871 -25.34 -23.33 18.34
CA ALA A 871 -25.11 -24.37 17.33
C ALA A 871 -23.62 -24.69 17.09
N GLY A 872 -22.68 -24.06 17.81
CA GLY A 872 -21.24 -24.33 17.66
C GLY A 872 -20.68 -24.02 16.26
N LYS A 873 -21.36 -23.19 15.46
CA LYS A 873 -20.91 -22.83 14.11
C LYS A 873 -19.60 -22.04 14.21
N SER A 874 -18.60 -22.43 13.40
CA SER A 874 -17.27 -21.83 13.36
C SER A 874 -17.35 -20.31 13.14
N GLY A 875 -16.83 -19.53 14.09
CA GLY A 875 -16.81 -18.05 14.02
C GLY A 875 -17.34 -17.33 15.27
N ASP A 876 -17.15 -17.90 16.47
CA ASP A 876 -17.60 -17.37 17.78
C ASP A 876 -16.86 -16.07 18.17
N ARG A 877 -16.98 -15.03 17.34
CA ARG A 877 -16.49 -13.68 17.63
C ARG A 877 -17.53 -12.97 18.51
N PRO A 878 -17.12 -12.36 19.62
CA PRO A 878 -18.03 -11.61 20.47
C PRO A 878 -18.62 -10.41 19.70
N LEU A 879 -19.84 -10.01 20.07
CA LEU A 879 -20.38 -8.73 19.64
C LEU A 879 -19.62 -7.61 20.36
N LEU A 880 -19.07 -6.68 19.59
CA LEU A 880 -18.27 -5.56 20.07
C LEU A 880 -18.88 -4.25 19.54
N GLY A 881 -19.07 -3.27 20.42
CA GLY A 881 -19.56 -1.95 20.01
C GLY A 881 -18.42 -1.10 19.44
N VAL A 882 -17.74 -0.37 20.34
CA VAL A 882 -16.55 0.44 20.04
C VAL A 882 -15.32 -0.26 20.61
N VAL A 883 -14.30 -0.44 19.80
CA VAL A 883 -12.99 -0.99 20.16
C VAL A 883 -11.91 0.07 20.01
N VAL A 884 -11.16 0.29 21.08
CA VAL A 884 -10.06 1.26 21.14
C VAL A 884 -8.75 0.54 21.46
N GLY A 885 -7.81 0.59 20.52
CA GLY A 885 -6.50 -0.06 20.61
C GLY A 885 -6.52 -1.52 20.18
N GLU A 886 -5.33 -2.12 20.12
CA GLU A 886 -5.12 -3.53 19.76
C GLU A 886 -4.44 -4.29 20.90
N PRO A 887 -4.65 -5.62 21.04
CA PRO A 887 -3.85 -6.43 21.95
C PRO A 887 -2.35 -6.29 21.69
N HIS A 888 -1.53 -6.60 22.70
CA HIS A 888 -0.06 -6.55 22.66
C HIS A 888 0.57 -5.16 22.64
N SER A 889 -0.17 -4.06 22.46
CA SER A 889 0.40 -2.72 22.63
C SER A 889 1.05 -2.56 24.01
N ARG A 890 2.31 -2.13 24.01
CA ARG A 890 3.14 -1.94 25.21
C ARG A 890 3.27 -0.50 25.66
N ASP A 891 2.67 0.44 24.93
CA ASP A 891 2.56 1.84 25.33
C ASP A 891 1.15 2.36 24.97
N PRO A 892 0.25 2.59 25.95
CA PRO A 892 -1.08 3.08 25.64
C PRO A 892 -1.04 4.49 25.03
N ARG A 893 0.07 5.24 25.15
CA ARG A 893 0.18 6.60 24.60
C ARG A 893 0.41 6.62 23.09
N GLU A 894 0.67 5.47 22.45
CA GLU A 894 0.77 5.38 20.99
C GLU A 894 -0.56 5.74 20.31
N LEU A 895 -1.68 5.54 21.01
CA LEU A 895 -3.03 5.86 20.58
C LEU A 895 -3.68 6.86 21.54
N ARG A 896 -3.99 8.06 21.05
CA ARG A 896 -4.74 9.08 21.80
C ARG A 896 -6.17 9.16 21.30
N VAL A 897 -7.15 8.97 22.19
CA VAL A 897 -8.57 9.04 21.80
C VAL A 897 -9.34 9.96 22.72
N ALA A 898 -9.99 10.97 22.14
CA ALA A 898 -11.05 11.73 22.79
C ALA A 898 -12.40 11.07 22.45
N ALA A 899 -13.09 10.51 23.45
CA ALA A 899 -14.36 9.84 23.26
C ALA A 899 -15.47 10.42 24.15
N ALA A 900 -16.62 10.74 23.54
CA ALA A 900 -17.75 11.34 24.25
C ALA A 900 -19.10 10.96 23.63
N ARG A 901 -20.15 10.85 24.44
CA ARG A 901 -21.56 10.73 23.97
C ARG A 901 -21.86 9.58 22.99
N ASN A 902 -21.01 8.55 22.92
CA ASN A 902 -21.33 7.33 22.19
C ASN A 902 -22.38 6.53 22.98
N ALA A 903 -23.32 5.89 22.29
CA ALA A 903 -24.46 5.23 22.92
C ALA A 903 -24.73 3.83 22.37
N LEU A 904 -25.35 2.99 23.20
CA LEU A 904 -25.88 1.68 22.85
C LEU A 904 -27.41 1.74 22.75
N ASP A 905 -27.96 1.34 21.61
CA ASP A 905 -29.39 1.07 21.40
C ASP A 905 -29.61 -0.44 21.26
N ALA A 906 -30.07 -1.09 22.32
CA ALA A 906 -30.33 -2.53 22.35
C ALA A 906 -31.52 -2.87 23.28
N PRO A 907 -32.27 -3.96 23.00
CA PRO A 907 -33.39 -4.41 23.83
C PRO A 907 -33.04 -4.54 25.31
N SER A 908 -33.94 -4.06 26.18
CA SER A 908 -33.76 -4.15 27.63
C SER A 908 -33.71 -5.61 28.11
N GLY A 909 -32.88 -5.89 29.12
CA GLY A 909 -32.76 -7.21 29.74
C GLY A 909 -31.83 -8.20 29.02
N ARG A 910 -31.27 -7.86 27.85
CA ARG A 910 -30.22 -8.66 27.21
C ARG A 910 -28.82 -8.10 27.50
N ARG A 911 -27.84 -8.99 27.68
CA ARG A 911 -26.40 -8.66 27.79
C ARG A 911 -25.68 -9.14 26.52
N PRO A 912 -25.71 -8.36 25.42
CA PRO A 912 -25.22 -8.79 24.10
C PRO A 912 -23.69 -8.92 24.00
N GLY A 913 -22.92 -8.25 24.87
CA GLY A 913 -21.46 -8.20 24.85
C GLY A 913 -20.97 -6.82 25.32
N PRO A 914 -19.64 -6.61 25.45
CA PRO A 914 -19.12 -5.29 25.80
C PRO A 914 -19.32 -4.31 24.63
N SER A 915 -20.07 -3.23 24.88
CA SER A 915 -20.28 -2.17 23.88
C SER A 915 -19.14 -1.14 23.84
N LEU A 916 -18.22 -1.15 24.82
CA LEU A 916 -16.93 -0.47 24.76
C LEU A 916 -15.81 -1.40 25.25
N VAL A 917 -14.78 -1.56 24.42
CA VAL A 917 -13.55 -2.31 24.74
C VAL A 917 -12.34 -1.40 24.52
N VAL A 918 -11.49 -1.27 25.54
CA VAL A 918 -10.23 -0.55 25.47
C VAL A 918 -9.09 -1.55 25.71
N ARG A 919 -8.31 -1.83 24.67
CA ARG A 919 -7.14 -2.73 24.74
C ARG A 919 -5.93 -1.98 25.27
N ALA A 920 -5.58 -0.87 24.63
CA ALA A 920 -4.51 0.03 25.06
C ALA A 920 -4.66 1.39 24.36
N ALA A 921 -4.90 2.44 25.14
CA ALA A 921 -4.96 3.82 24.64
C ALA A 921 -4.84 4.83 25.78
N GLU A 922 -4.43 6.05 25.45
CA GLU A 922 -4.69 7.23 26.26
C GLU A 922 -6.10 7.72 25.90
N LEU A 923 -7.09 7.25 26.66
CA LEU A 923 -8.51 7.56 26.47
C LEU A 923 -8.88 8.76 27.35
N ASN A 924 -9.33 9.86 26.75
CA ASN A 924 -9.68 11.10 27.45
C ASN A 924 -8.57 11.55 28.42
N SER A 925 -7.33 11.57 27.92
CA SER A 925 -6.10 11.91 28.66
C SER A 925 -5.73 10.94 29.79
N GLN A 926 -6.32 9.74 29.84
CA GLN A 926 -6.03 8.71 30.84
C GLN A 926 -5.50 7.43 30.18
N PRO A 927 -4.26 7.00 30.49
CA PRO A 927 -3.75 5.70 30.07
C PRO A 927 -4.66 4.58 30.56
N THR A 928 -5.23 3.81 29.63
CA THR A 928 -6.21 2.74 29.91
C THR A 928 -5.79 1.48 29.17
N ARG A 929 -5.92 0.32 29.84
CA ARG A 929 -5.62 -1.01 29.28
C ARG A 929 -6.64 -2.05 29.69
N ASP A 930 -6.88 -3.01 28.80
CA ASP A 930 -7.68 -4.22 29.00
C ASP A 930 -8.99 -3.98 29.79
N LYS A 931 -9.68 -2.90 29.44
CA LYS A 931 -10.91 -2.47 30.12
C LYS A 931 -12.12 -2.68 29.22
N ASN A 932 -13.13 -3.37 29.77
CA ASN A 932 -14.43 -3.53 29.13
C ASN A 932 -15.49 -2.76 29.93
N SER A 933 -16.40 -2.09 29.24
CA SER A 933 -17.54 -1.40 29.86
C SER A 933 -18.74 -1.34 28.90
N GLU A 934 -19.90 -0.96 29.43
CA GLU A 934 -21.07 -0.67 28.61
C GLU A 934 -21.11 0.83 28.27
N LEU A 935 -21.43 1.15 27.02
CA LEU A 935 -21.83 2.48 26.59
C LEU A 935 -23.16 2.87 27.26
N PRO A 936 -23.37 4.17 27.55
CA PRO A 936 -24.67 4.69 27.95
C PRO A 936 -25.78 4.26 26.99
N ARG A 937 -26.99 4.03 27.49
CA ARG A 937 -28.13 3.78 26.62
C ARG A 937 -28.43 5.02 25.78
N ALA A 938 -28.81 4.82 24.54
CA ALA A 938 -29.43 5.88 23.74
C ALA A 938 -30.76 6.25 24.43
N GLU A 939 -30.77 7.26 25.30
CA GLU A 939 -32.02 7.86 25.76
C GLU A 939 -32.82 8.25 24.51
N THR A 940 -34.14 8.03 24.52
CA THR A 940 -35.07 8.40 23.45
C THR A 940 -34.89 9.88 23.11
N ARG A 941 -34.01 10.18 22.15
CA ARG A 941 -33.83 11.53 21.61
C ARG A 941 -35.21 11.97 21.10
N PRO A 942 -35.70 13.17 21.48
CA PRO A 942 -36.91 13.70 20.87
C PRO A 942 -36.68 13.78 19.36
N ALA A 943 -37.68 13.37 18.57
CA ALA A 943 -37.60 13.46 17.12
C ALA A 943 -37.19 14.89 16.69
N PRO A 944 -36.28 15.05 15.73
CA PRO A 944 -35.95 16.36 15.19
C PRO A 944 -37.19 16.93 14.50
N GLY A 945 -37.85 17.92 15.10
CA GLY A 945 -38.99 18.60 14.47
C GLY A 945 -40.16 19.04 15.35
N ALA A 946 -40.11 18.92 16.68
CA ALA A 946 -41.15 19.51 17.54
C ALA A 946 -40.67 20.85 18.11
N THR A 947 -40.83 21.94 17.35
CA THR A 947 -40.88 23.29 17.90
C THR A 947 -41.96 23.33 18.99
N LYS A 948 -41.54 23.48 20.25
CA LYS A 948 -42.46 23.84 21.33
C LYS A 948 -42.96 25.26 21.06
N GLY A 949 -44.24 25.37 20.75
CA GLY A 949 -44.95 26.64 20.72
C GLY A 949 -44.83 27.34 22.07
N GLY A 950 -44.43 28.61 22.03
CA GLY A 950 -44.40 29.48 23.20
C GLY A 950 -45.81 29.71 23.74
N GLY A 951 -45.92 29.61 25.07
CA GLY A 951 -47.11 29.96 25.83
C GLY A 951 -46.70 30.80 27.03
N ARG A 952 -46.70 32.13 26.81
CA ARG A 952 -46.58 33.27 27.73
C ARG A 952 -45.26 33.51 28.45
#